data_AF-A0A9W8LYR2-F1
#
_entry.id   AF-A0A9W8LYR2-F1
#
_cell.length_a   1.000
_cell.length_b   1.000
_cell.length_c   1.000
_cell.angle_alpha   90.00
_cell.angle_beta   90.00
_cell.angle_gamma   90.00
#
_symmetry.space_group_name_H-M   'P 1'
#
loop_
_entity.id
_entity.type
_entity.pdbx_description
1 polymer ?
#
loop_
_entity_poly.entity_id
_entity_poly.type
_entity_poly.pdbx_seq_one_letter_code
_entity_poly.pdbx_strand_id
1 'polypeptide(L)'
;MGIPYRFGYYDAICGTVQMAACPLLGDNQVGYEPTCYARNIEVRNALIFQMATLIIDIIALFMTIIMIVHVRSKYTAVGRKEMVMVFYIYFLMIILDFITISGIIPISSVVYPYFVAGYLGLTSAMCWCLMLNGIVGFQWTEDGTAASLWTFRLTSLLIFGIMYFISIGTFKNVGSLTKSHPIGLFIMYFIFNPFCLLVYVVLQVIVVVNTLDEYWPLGNISFALVFFVIGQVIQIFLSDKICEGIKHYVDGVFFGTICTLLSVMMVYKYWDSITKEDLEFSVDGKGNTWEVKELLNDDDEFAPYAGQAANTVGYQGVSFAQTNSHERETPPASKRADSNDSTASEGAKQLDSAGFSVADYIDRQFPDEATLEKIDVIAANIGHRLATVKQEIRRQLREQSDSQQQQTQSIEATKTAINELYQRISEMKAKAQTSERTVLDITQDIKALDFAKRNVTQATATMRRLQLLVGAVGQLRQLKAQKRYAEAAKILPAIIGLREGFGDYKEVRAIARLDEAALALQRSLASMAVQEVQRGFDPQGLLIGDPEQMRAACLCCCSADEKAQIIDSYCDTQLRAYTAIFQLDDDVSQLENVSRRYAWLRRIQRNYAEEHAPAFPDAWRMGEELSRRFACVTRDHLSEILATREIRVEHLTAAVAETQAFEAQSDRNFGIIKREDGFAYEGSGQPAQTFGGLISCAFEPYMAVFVEGEKDKLTRLVRKYERGPLDSDPELGVLASSTEMLFQFRESLRQCAGLSTGTAMVDLANVFAQVLSSYARLVLEARLPRITAATPAPLDSLQQACMVANTADYCASAAAQLEQKIAERVDAGLRDKVSFSSSRDALLSSVNASIGALVNGVESMCESALNTVSDAACHVQAVGDQSAYVVQIASAVDTATVVVCQALSGARYFRSYCDKLAARIAARFTAAVAQCARISEVGAEQLLLDAQALKSVLIRLPTTTNSQTDQQQQPSAAYARIVAQGVGRAESLLKTVLVPSEPAEALIDRFLLLFPEAPREVFRQVLRLKGVAAADQPAFIRKLQQLAKSQANTPDLRDAKLPAHMVSGAPASAPLARQRSRMGEHTRGGSSTSMVFGPTESPIPDISAAGNSISGSMGRMSLGPHHDALGITRHAINETINTEQTSDTASTLPLSTRSKLNENLRRLVSNMRRS
;
A
#
# COMPACT_ATOMS: atom_id res chain seq x y z
N MET A 1 -7.32 -38.84 -35.80
CA MET A 1 -6.61 -37.90 -36.69
C MET A 1 -7.06 -36.50 -36.32
N GLY A 2 -6.16 -35.54 -36.19
CA GLY A 2 -6.57 -34.13 -36.00
C GLY A 2 -7.14 -33.56 -37.29
N ILE A 3 -8.17 -32.71 -37.19
CA ILE A 3 -8.73 -31.98 -38.34
C ILE A 3 -7.75 -30.85 -38.67
N PRO A 4 -7.26 -30.72 -39.92
CA PRO A 4 -6.36 -29.63 -40.27
C PRO A 4 -7.11 -28.29 -40.24
N TYR A 5 -6.48 -27.27 -39.63
CA TYR A 5 -7.04 -25.91 -39.60
C TYR A 5 -7.32 -25.39 -41.03
N ARG A 6 -8.52 -24.87 -41.25
CA ARG A 6 -8.96 -24.28 -42.52
C ARG A 6 -9.46 -22.86 -42.27
N PHE A 7 -9.01 -21.91 -43.09
CA PHE A 7 -9.41 -20.51 -42.98
C PHE A 7 -10.93 -20.35 -43.14
N GLY A 8 -11.59 -19.66 -42.20
CA GLY A 8 -13.04 -19.45 -42.22
C GLY A 8 -13.89 -20.59 -41.65
N TYR A 9 -13.28 -21.69 -41.20
CA TYR A 9 -13.95 -22.84 -40.58
C TYR A 9 -13.66 -22.88 -39.08
N TYR A 10 -14.61 -23.38 -38.29
CA TYR A 10 -14.48 -23.50 -36.82
C TYR A 10 -14.22 -24.95 -36.37
N ASP A 11 -14.32 -25.93 -37.26
CA ASP A 11 -14.26 -27.38 -37.00
C ASP A 11 -13.08 -27.79 -36.10
N ALA A 12 -11.88 -27.28 -36.42
CA ALA A 12 -10.64 -27.59 -35.70
C ALA A 12 -10.48 -26.83 -34.37
N ILE A 13 -11.18 -25.70 -34.21
CA ILE A 13 -11.15 -24.87 -32.99
C ILE A 13 -12.20 -25.38 -32.01
N CYS A 14 -13.45 -25.50 -32.45
CA CYS A 14 -14.53 -26.03 -31.64
C CYS A 14 -14.37 -27.51 -31.26
N GLY A 15 -13.58 -28.28 -32.01
CA GLY A 15 -13.18 -29.64 -31.63
C GLY A 15 -12.16 -29.71 -30.47
N THR A 16 -11.42 -28.63 -30.20
CA THR A 16 -10.40 -28.57 -29.12
C THR A 16 -10.85 -27.74 -27.91
N VAL A 17 -11.70 -26.73 -28.11
CA VAL A 17 -12.13 -25.80 -27.03
C VAL A 17 -13.62 -25.45 -27.08
N GLN A 18 -14.24 -25.47 -25.90
CA GLN A 18 -15.66 -25.12 -25.69
C GLN A 18 -15.86 -23.60 -25.66
N MET A 19 -15.85 -22.95 -26.83
CA MET A 19 -16.25 -21.54 -26.93
C MET A 19 -17.78 -21.41 -26.96
N ALA A 20 -18.36 -20.36 -26.36
CA ALA A 20 -19.81 -20.14 -26.29
C ALA A 20 -20.53 -20.13 -27.66
N ALA A 21 -19.80 -19.82 -28.75
CA ALA A 21 -20.30 -19.84 -30.12
C ALA A 21 -20.34 -21.23 -30.79
N CYS A 22 -19.55 -22.21 -30.30
CA CYS A 22 -19.40 -23.51 -30.95
C CYS A 22 -20.70 -24.33 -31.08
N PRO A 23 -21.61 -24.35 -30.08
CA PRO A 23 -22.91 -25.03 -30.22
C PRO A 23 -23.89 -24.39 -31.22
N LEU A 24 -23.53 -23.24 -31.82
CA LEU A 24 -24.40 -22.50 -32.75
C LEU A 24 -23.94 -22.54 -34.21
N LEU A 25 -22.79 -23.19 -34.48
CA LEU A 25 -22.11 -23.25 -35.77
C LEU A 25 -22.05 -24.69 -36.32
N GLY A 26 -21.86 -24.83 -37.63
CA GLY A 26 -21.83 -26.12 -38.33
C GLY A 26 -23.16 -26.56 -38.96
N ASP A 27 -23.12 -27.65 -39.72
CA ASP A 27 -24.27 -28.21 -40.46
C ASP A 27 -25.17 -29.13 -39.62
N ASN A 28 -24.65 -29.69 -38.53
CA ASN A 28 -25.41 -30.57 -37.65
C ASN A 28 -26.39 -29.77 -36.78
N GLN A 29 -27.60 -30.29 -36.56
CA GLN A 29 -28.63 -29.64 -35.72
C GLN A 29 -28.23 -29.47 -34.23
N VAL A 30 -27.11 -30.04 -33.81
CA VAL A 30 -26.57 -30.01 -32.43
C VAL A 30 -25.35 -29.09 -32.31
N GLY A 31 -24.83 -28.54 -33.42
CA GLY A 31 -23.62 -27.71 -33.45
C GLY A 31 -22.30 -28.51 -33.41
N TYR A 32 -21.19 -27.86 -33.06
CA TYR A 32 -19.90 -28.51 -32.78
C TYR A 32 -19.74 -28.82 -31.29
N GLU A 33 -19.39 -30.07 -30.98
CA GLU A 33 -19.04 -30.54 -29.62
C GLU A 33 -17.51 -30.69 -29.48
N PRO A 34 -16.89 -30.22 -28.38
CA PRO A 34 -15.45 -30.39 -28.12
C PRO A 34 -15.12 -31.83 -27.74
N THR A 35 -13.96 -32.31 -28.20
CA THR A 35 -13.48 -33.69 -27.91
C THR A 35 -13.22 -33.98 -26.44
N CYS A 36 -12.95 -32.93 -25.64
CA CYS A 36 -12.77 -33.01 -24.20
C CYS A 36 -13.25 -31.69 -23.57
N TYR A 37 -14.06 -31.78 -22.51
CA TYR A 37 -14.50 -30.63 -21.71
C TYR A 37 -14.44 -30.93 -20.20
N ALA A 38 -14.45 -29.88 -19.38
CA ALA A 38 -14.42 -30.00 -17.92
C ALA A 38 -15.76 -30.50 -17.34
N ARG A 39 -15.68 -31.34 -16.30
CA ARG A 39 -16.80 -32.08 -15.71
C ARG A 39 -17.85 -31.16 -15.08
N ASN A 40 -19.09 -31.31 -15.54
CA ASN A 40 -20.26 -30.64 -14.97
C ASN A 40 -20.54 -31.12 -13.53
N ILE A 41 -21.04 -30.22 -12.68
CA ILE A 41 -21.40 -30.52 -11.29
C ILE A 41 -22.90 -30.28 -11.10
N GLU A 42 -23.56 -31.26 -10.49
CA GLU A 42 -24.98 -31.18 -10.15
C GLU A 42 -25.14 -30.55 -8.76
N VAL A 43 -25.85 -29.42 -8.69
CA VAL A 43 -26.14 -28.71 -7.44
C VAL A 43 -27.63 -28.44 -7.38
N ARG A 44 -28.34 -29.12 -6.47
CA ARG A 44 -29.76 -28.87 -6.15
C ARG A 44 -30.67 -28.84 -7.40
N ASN A 45 -30.66 -29.93 -8.18
CA ASN A 45 -31.36 -30.09 -9.47
C ASN A 45 -30.90 -29.19 -10.62
N ALA A 46 -29.86 -28.37 -10.47
CA ALA A 46 -29.20 -27.67 -11.58
C ALA A 46 -27.90 -28.39 -11.98
N LEU A 47 -27.76 -28.75 -13.26
CA LEU A 47 -26.48 -29.10 -13.86
C LEU A 47 -25.77 -27.81 -14.25
N ILE A 48 -24.69 -27.49 -13.55
CA ILE A 48 -23.90 -26.28 -13.80
C ILE A 48 -22.60 -26.69 -14.52
N PHE A 49 -22.23 -25.97 -15.57
CA PHE A 49 -21.16 -26.35 -16.50
C PHE A 49 -19.84 -25.60 -16.21
N GLN A 50 -18.69 -26.28 -16.35
CA GLN A 50 -17.33 -25.72 -16.22
C GLN A 50 -17.04 -24.93 -14.91
N MET A 51 -17.23 -25.55 -13.74
CA MET A 51 -17.12 -24.88 -12.42
C MET A 51 -15.79 -24.19 -12.13
N ALA A 52 -14.67 -24.72 -12.65
CA ALA A 52 -13.37 -24.10 -12.45
C ALA A 52 -13.34 -22.68 -13.06
N THR A 53 -13.89 -22.51 -14.27
CA THR A 53 -13.92 -21.23 -14.99
C THR A 53 -14.82 -20.21 -14.28
N LEU A 54 -16.03 -20.62 -13.86
CA LEU A 54 -16.96 -19.73 -13.15
C LEU A 54 -16.39 -19.13 -11.86
N ILE A 55 -15.49 -19.85 -11.17
CA ILE A 55 -14.80 -19.34 -9.99
C ILE A 55 -13.80 -18.24 -10.37
N ILE A 56 -13.11 -18.38 -11.51
CA ILE A 56 -12.23 -17.34 -12.06
C ILE A 56 -13.04 -16.13 -12.52
N ASP A 57 -14.21 -16.32 -13.14
CA ASP A 57 -15.09 -15.22 -13.56
C ASP A 57 -15.55 -14.36 -12.36
N ILE A 58 -15.88 -15.00 -11.22
CA ILE A 58 -16.22 -14.31 -9.98
C ILE A 58 -15.01 -13.50 -9.44
N ILE A 59 -13.80 -14.07 -9.50
CA ILE A 59 -12.56 -13.38 -9.09
C ILE A 59 -12.26 -12.20 -10.04
N ALA A 60 -12.43 -12.39 -11.35
CA ALA A 60 -12.25 -11.35 -12.37
C ALA A 60 -13.23 -10.19 -12.18
N LEU A 61 -14.50 -10.49 -11.87
CA LEU A 61 -15.54 -9.51 -11.58
C LEU A 61 -15.16 -8.67 -10.33
N PHE A 62 -14.71 -9.32 -9.25
CA PHE A 62 -14.28 -8.62 -8.03
C PHE A 62 -13.04 -7.74 -8.26
N MET A 63 -12.02 -8.25 -8.96
CA MET A 63 -10.82 -7.47 -9.32
C MET A 63 -11.17 -6.28 -10.23
N THR A 64 -12.10 -6.45 -11.17
CA THR A 64 -12.58 -5.38 -12.05
C THR A 64 -13.30 -4.27 -11.27
N ILE A 65 -14.06 -4.61 -10.22
CA ILE A 65 -14.66 -3.62 -9.32
C ILE A 65 -13.58 -2.80 -8.59
N ILE A 66 -12.55 -3.45 -8.03
CA ILE A 66 -11.43 -2.76 -7.37
C ILE A 66 -10.72 -1.81 -8.33
N MET A 67 -10.43 -2.26 -9.54
CA MET A 67 -9.81 -1.44 -10.59
C MET A 67 -10.68 -0.24 -10.96
N ILE A 68 -12.00 -0.40 -11.13
CA ILE A 68 -12.93 0.71 -11.39
C ILE A 68 -12.93 1.72 -10.22
N VAL A 69 -12.85 1.27 -8.97
CA VAL A 69 -12.77 2.15 -7.79
C VAL A 69 -11.47 2.95 -7.79
N HIS A 70 -10.31 2.31 -7.97
CA HIS A 70 -9.00 2.97 -7.97
C HIS A 70 -8.83 3.99 -9.11
N VAL A 71 -9.31 3.65 -10.32
CA VAL A 71 -9.28 4.59 -11.46
C VAL A 71 -10.19 5.80 -11.21
N ARG A 72 -11.30 5.60 -10.48
CA ARG A 72 -12.22 6.69 -10.12
C ARG A 72 -11.77 7.56 -8.94
N SER A 73 -10.81 7.12 -8.12
CA SER A 73 -10.24 7.94 -7.04
C SER A 73 -9.14 8.91 -7.50
N LYS A 74 -8.54 8.74 -8.68
CA LYS A 74 -7.65 9.77 -9.27
C LYS A 74 -8.48 10.95 -9.79
N TYR A 75 -8.06 12.18 -9.49
CA TYR A 75 -8.84 13.39 -9.82
C TYR A 75 -8.46 14.07 -11.14
N THR A 76 -7.19 13.99 -11.56
CA THR A 76 -6.62 14.70 -12.72
C THR A 76 -6.13 13.79 -13.85
N ALA A 77 -5.87 12.51 -13.57
CA ALA A 77 -5.31 11.52 -14.50
C ALA A 77 -5.89 11.50 -15.94
N VAL A 78 -4.97 11.56 -16.90
CA VAL A 78 -5.21 11.58 -18.36
C VAL A 78 -5.96 10.34 -18.83
N GLY A 79 -6.99 10.55 -19.66
CA GLY A 79 -7.80 9.50 -20.27
C GLY A 79 -8.60 8.65 -19.28
N ARG A 80 -8.71 9.07 -18.02
CA ARG A 80 -9.40 8.33 -16.94
C ARG A 80 -10.84 7.97 -17.26
N LYS A 81 -11.63 8.89 -17.84
CA LYS A 81 -13.07 8.66 -18.09
C LYS A 81 -13.27 7.61 -19.19
N GLU A 82 -12.37 7.63 -20.17
CA GLU A 82 -12.22 6.72 -21.29
C GLU A 82 -11.75 5.34 -20.80
N MET A 83 -10.78 5.29 -19.89
CA MET A 83 -10.29 4.04 -19.31
C MET A 83 -11.32 3.35 -18.38
N VAL A 84 -12.08 4.14 -17.60
CA VAL A 84 -13.24 3.63 -16.85
C VAL A 84 -14.28 2.98 -17.78
N MET A 85 -14.47 3.51 -18.99
CA MET A 85 -15.38 2.92 -19.98
C MET A 85 -14.90 1.57 -20.50
N VAL A 86 -13.58 1.37 -20.69
CA VAL A 86 -13.00 0.05 -21.01
C VAL A 86 -13.36 -0.97 -19.92
N PHE A 87 -13.16 -0.61 -18.64
CA PHE A 87 -13.45 -1.53 -17.54
C PHE A 87 -14.95 -1.80 -17.34
N TYR A 88 -15.86 -0.86 -17.64
CA TYR A 88 -17.30 -1.16 -17.65
C TYR A 88 -17.70 -2.13 -18.77
N ILE A 89 -17.08 -2.05 -19.95
CA ILE A 89 -17.31 -3.02 -21.04
C ILE A 89 -16.77 -4.40 -20.62
N TYR A 90 -15.57 -4.48 -20.05
CA TYR A 90 -14.99 -5.73 -19.54
C TYR A 90 -15.84 -6.36 -18.42
N PHE A 91 -16.33 -5.56 -17.46
CA PHE A 91 -17.24 -6.00 -16.41
C PHE A 91 -18.53 -6.63 -16.97
N LEU A 92 -19.15 -5.98 -17.95
CA LEU A 92 -20.35 -6.51 -18.61
C LEU A 92 -20.03 -7.76 -19.45
N MET A 93 -18.84 -7.83 -20.07
CA MET A 93 -18.37 -8.99 -20.83
C MET A 93 -18.23 -10.22 -19.93
N ILE A 94 -17.61 -10.11 -18.75
CA ILE A 94 -17.50 -11.19 -17.76
C ILE A 94 -18.89 -11.67 -17.32
N ILE A 95 -19.83 -10.75 -17.09
CA ILE A 95 -21.21 -11.11 -16.72
C ILE A 95 -21.91 -11.92 -17.82
N LEU A 96 -21.73 -11.55 -19.10
CA LEU A 96 -22.27 -12.36 -20.21
C LEU A 96 -21.55 -13.71 -20.36
N ASP A 97 -20.22 -13.75 -20.19
CA ASP A 97 -19.42 -14.98 -20.27
C ASP A 97 -19.91 -15.98 -19.23
N PHE A 98 -19.97 -15.58 -17.96
CA PHE A 98 -20.52 -16.36 -16.84
C PHE A 98 -21.94 -16.88 -17.12
N ILE A 99 -22.82 -16.05 -17.70
CA ILE A 99 -24.19 -16.47 -18.06
C ILE A 99 -24.19 -17.52 -19.18
N THR A 100 -23.29 -17.39 -20.18
CA THR A 100 -23.21 -18.36 -21.30
C THR A 100 -22.48 -19.65 -20.94
N ILE A 101 -21.44 -19.60 -20.10
CA ILE A 101 -20.65 -20.76 -19.67
C ILE A 101 -21.38 -21.58 -18.60
N SER A 102 -22.06 -20.93 -17.64
CA SER A 102 -22.66 -21.64 -16.49
C SER A 102 -23.81 -22.60 -16.87
N GLY A 103 -24.43 -22.41 -18.03
CA GLY A 103 -25.64 -23.15 -18.44
C GLY A 103 -26.93 -22.65 -17.78
N ILE A 104 -26.91 -21.50 -17.09
CA ILE A 104 -28.13 -20.82 -16.57
C ILE A 104 -29.14 -20.59 -17.70
N ILE A 105 -28.66 -20.26 -18.90
CA ILE A 105 -29.46 -20.30 -20.14
C ILE A 105 -29.08 -21.60 -20.87
N PRO A 106 -30.00 -22.58 -21.01
CA PRO A 106 -29.68 -23.80 -21.75
C PRO A 106 -29.51 -23.50 -23.24
N ILE A 107 -28.59 -24.22 -23.90
CA ILE A 107 -28.20 -24.02 -25.31
C ILE A 107 -29.41 -24.13 -26.27
N SER A 108 -30.40 -24.96 -25.93
CA SER A 108 -31.66 -25.12 -26.67
C SER A 108 -32.63 -23.94 -26.54
N SER A 109 -32.34 -22.95 -25.70
CA SER A 109 -33.16 -21.74 -25.55
C SER A 109 -33.04 -20.84 -26.77
N VAL A 110 -34.18 -20.37 -27.29
CA VAL A 110 -34.26 -19.34 -28.35
C VAL A 110 -33.54 -18.03 -27.98
N VAL A 111 -33.22 -17.83 -26.70
CA VAL A 111 -32.55 -16.63 -26.16
C VAL A 111 -31.02 -16.79 -26.16
N TYR A 112 -30.49 -18.02 -26.08
CA TYR A 112 -29.04 -18.29 -25.99
C TYR A 112 -28.21 -17.64 -27.13
N PRO A 113 -28.62 -17.69 -28.42
CA PRO A 113 -27.87 -17.05 -29.51
C PRO A 113 -27.73 -15.52 -29.38
N TYR A 114 -28.67 -14.86 -28.69
CA TYR A 114 -28.63 -13.41 -28.47
C TYR A 114 -27.61 -13.04 -27.38
N PHE A 115 -27.50 -13.84 -26.31
CA PHE A 115 -26.49 -13.64 -25.27
C PHE A 115 -25.08 -13.90 -25.80
N VAL A 116 -24.88 -14.96 -26.57
CA VAL A 116 -23.59 -15.25 -27.24
C VAL A 116 -23.22 -14.14 -28.23
N ALA A 117 -24.16 -13.66 -29.04
CA ALA A 117 -23.91 -12.51 -29.92
C ALA A 117 -23.57 -11.24 -29.12
N GLY A 118 -24.18 -11.03 -27.95
CA GLY A 118 -23.88 -9.94 -27.03
C GLY A 118 -22.45 -10.01 -26.48
N TYR A 119 -22.03 -11.18 -25.99
CA TYR A 119 -20.66 -11.44 -25.52
C TYR A 119 -19.61 -11.17 -26.61
N LEU A 120 -19.82 -11.73 -27.81
CA LEU A 120 -18.96 -11.51 -28.97
C LEU A 120 -18.91 -10.03 -29.38
N GLY A 121 -20.05 -9.33 -29.33
CA GLY A 121 -20.14 -7.89 -29.56
C GLY A 121 -19.36 -7.07 -28.55
N LEU A 122 -19.44 -7.38 -27.26
CA LEU A 122 -18.66 -6.71 -26.21
C LEU A 122 -17.17 -6.98 -26.34
N THR A 123 -16.78 -8.19 -26.76
CA THR A 123 -15.37 -8.54 -27.02
C THR A 123 -14.78 -7.63 -28.10
N SER A 124 -15.44 -7.48 -29.25
CA SER A 124 -14.99 -6.57 -30.31
C SER A 124 -15.05 -5.10 -29.90
N ALA A 125 -16.06 -4.68 -29.13
CA ALA A 125 -16.16 -3.32 -28.60
C ALA A 125 -15.04 -3.00 -27.59
N MET A 126 -14.60 -3.96 -26.78
CA MET A 126 -13.49 -3.80 -25.85
C MET A 126 -12.16 -3.63 -26.61
N CYS A 127 -11.87 -4.47 -27.61
CA CYS A 127 -10.67 -4.34 -28.45
C CYS A 127 -10.64 -2.99 -29.18
N TRP A 128 -11.79 -2.50 -29.65
CA TRP A 128 -11.92 -1.18 -30.26
C TRP A 128 -11.70 -0.03 -29.26
N CYS A 129 -12.30 -0.09 -28.07
CA CYS A 129 -12.10 0.91 -27.02
C CYS A 129 -10.65 0.98 -26.53
N LEU A 130 -9.97 -0.16 -26.41
CA LEU A 130 -8.53 -0.19 -26.14
C LEU A 130 -7.75 0.51 -27.26
N MET A 131 -7.97 0.14 -28.52
CA MET A 131 -7.32 0.80 -29.66
C MET A 131 -7.51 2.32 -29.67
N LEU A 132 -8.72 2.83 -29.40
CA LEU A 132 -8.98 4.26 -29.26
C LEU A 132 -8.29 4.89 -28.04
N ASN A 133 -8.21 4.19 -26.89
CA ASN A 133 -7.45 4.64 -25.74
C ASN A 133 -5.94 4.78 -26.06
N GLY A 134 -5.42 3.98 -27.00
CA GLY A 134 -4.07 4.16 -27.57
C GLY A 134 -3.89 5.44 -28.38
N ILE A 135 -4.96 6.02 -28.95
CA ILE A 135 -4.92 7.27 -29.71
C ILE A 135 -4.97 8.50 -28.78
N VAL A 136 -5.60 8.39 -27.60
CA VAL A 136 -5.68 9.48 -26.60
C VAL A 136 -4.29 9.90 -26.10
N GLY A 137 -3.33 8.98 -26.04
CA GLY A 137 -1.92 9.29 -25.69
C GLY A 137 -1.21 10.26 -26.65
N PHE A 138 -1.77 10.52 -27.84
CA PHE A 138 -1.28 11.50 -28.81
C PHE A 138 -2.05 12.83 -28.77
N GLN A 139 -2.92 13.05 -27.77
CA GLN A 139 -3.72 14.27 -27.58
C GLN A 139 -4.57 14.70 -28.80
N TRP A 140 -4.87 13.77 -29.73
CA TRP A 140 -5.64 14.05 -30.96
C TRP A 140 -7.03 14.65 -30.69
N THR A 141 -7.59 14.37 -29.52
CA THR A 141 -8.70 15.10 -28.92
C THR A 141 -8.40 15.32 -27.45
N GLU A 142 -8.59 16.55 -26.95
CA GLU A 142 -8.53 16.91 -25.52
C GLU A 142 -9.38 15.93 -24.69
N ASP A 143 -8.77 15.31 -23.68
CA ASP A 143 -9.31 14.14 -23.01
C ASP A 143 -10.36 14.49 -21.93
N GLY A 144 -11.25 13.54 -21.65
CA GLY A 144 -12.38 13.77 -20.77
C GLY A 144 -13.42 14.80 -21.25
N THR A 145 -13.22 15.44 -22.41
CA THR A 145 -14.19 16.32 -23.07
C THR A 145 -15.44 15.55 -23.50
N ALA A 146 -16.55 16.27 -23.69
CA ALA A 146 -17.78 15.67 -24.20
C ALA A 146 -17.59 15.07 -25.61
N ALA A 147 -16.75 15.70 -26.45
CA ALA A 147 -16.47 15.24 -27.81
C ALA A 147 -15.69 13.92 -27.84
N SER A 148 -14.62 13.78 -27.03
CA SER A 148 -13.92 12.50 -26.83
C SER A 148 -14.91 11.40 -26.42
N LEU A 149 -15.65 11.62 -25.32
CA LEU A 149 -16.51 10.60 -24.72
C LEU A 149 -17.67 10.16 -25.63
N TRP A 150 -18.27 11.06 -26.41
CA TRP A 150 -19.29 10.68 -27.38
C TRP A 150 -18.71 9.94 -28.59
N THR A 151 -17.49 10.28 -29.05
CA THR A 151 -16.78 9.54 -30.11
C THR A 151 -16.47 8.11 -29.67
N PHE A 152 -15.94 7.91 -28.46
CA PHE A 152 -15.71 6.57 -27.88
C PHE A 152 -17.02 5.77 -27.80
N ARG A 153 -18.09 6.35 -27.23
CA ARG A 153 -19.39 5.67 -27.05
C ARG A 153 -20.06 5.30 -28.37
N LEU A 154 -20.10 6.21 -29.34
CA LEU A 154 -20.79 5.97 -30.60
C LEU A 154 -20.04 4.94 -31.47
N THR A 155 -18.72 5.05 -31.57
CA THR A 155 -17.93 4.10 -32.38
C THR A 155 -17.87 2.70 -31.76
N SER A 156 -17.71 2.57 -30.45
CA SER A 156 -17.74 1.26 -29.77
C SER A 156 -19.11 0.59 -29.84
N LEU A 157 -20.21 1.36 -29.73
CA LEU A 157 -21.58 0.86 -29.91
C LEU A 157 -21.86 0.46 -31.37
N LEU A 158 -21.25 1.15 -32.34
CA LEU A 158 -21.30 0.77 -33.75
C LEU A 158 -20.54 -0.54 -34.03
N ILE A 159 -19.33 -0.72 -33.47
CA ILE A 159 -18.58 -2.00 -33.59
C ILE A 159 -19.31 -3.14 -32.88
N PHE A 160 -19.86 -2.90 -31.68
CA PHE A 160 -20.76 -3.83 -31.00
C PHE A 160 -21.92 -4.24 -31.91
N GLY A 161 -22.62 -3.27 -32.50
CA GLY A 161 -23.78 -3.51 -33.37
C GLY A 161 -23.42 -4.31 -34.64
N ILE A 162 -22.28 -4.03 -35.27
CA ILE A 162 -21.78 -4.78 -36.43
C ILE A 162 -21.48 -6.23 -36.06
N MET A 163 -20.73 -6.47 -34.98
CA MET A 163 -20.37 -7.83 -34.57
C MET A 163 -21.59 -8.63 -34.08
N TYR A 164 -22.51 -7.98 -33.37
CA TYR A 164 -23.79 -8.54 -32.94
C TYR A 164 -24.68 -8.93 -34.14
N PHE A 165 -24.77 -8.07 -35.17
CA PHE A 165 -25.50 -8.34 -36.40
C PHE A 165 -24.87 -9.49 -37.21
N ILE A 166 -23.54 -9.50 -37.38
CA ILE A 166 -22.82 -10.59 -38.06
C ILE A 166 -23.03 -11.92 -37.31
N SER A 167 -22.97 -11.90 -35.98
CA SER A 167 -23.20 -13.09 -35.14
C SER A 167 -24.62 -13.63 -35.30
N ILE A 168 -25.66 -12.80 -35.09
CA ILE A 168 -27.06 -13.23 -35.25
C ILE A 168 -27.39 -13.61 -36.70
N GLY A 169 -26.87 -12.89 -37.69
CA GLY A 169 -27.02 -13.22 -39.10
C GLY A 169 -26.48 -14.60 -39.42
N THR A 170 -25.29 -14.92 -38.90
CA THR A 170 -24.68 -16.27 -39.00
C THR A 170 -25.53 -17.30 -38.25
N PHE A 171 -25.92 -17.05 -37.00
CA PHE A 171 -26.72 -17.98 -36.19
C PHE A 171 -28.16 -18.20 -36.69
N LYS A 172 -28.63 -17.40 -37.64
CA LYS A 172 -29.96 -17.51 -38.28
C LYS A 172 -29.94 -17.73 -39.80
N ASN A 173 -28.77 -17.96 -40.41
CA ASN A 173 -28.58 -18.13 -41.86
C ASN A 173 -29.18 -16.97 -42.70
N VAL A 174 -28.87 -15.73 -42.34
CA VAL A 174 -29.42 -14.52 -42.98
C VAL A 174 -28.56 -14.11 -44.19
N GLY A 175 -29.07 -14.38 -45.39
CA GLY A 175 -28.43 -13.97 -46.64
C GLY A 175 -27.12 -14.73 -46.90
N SER A 176 -26.01 -14.00 -47.04
CA SER A 176 -24.68 -14.57 -47.31
C SER A 176 -23.94 -15.04 -46.04
N LEU A 177 -24.56 -14.94 -44.87
CA LEU A 177 -24.01 -15.41 -43.59
C LEU A 177 -24.63 -16.78 -43.25
N THR A 178 -23.80 -17.82 -43.15
CA THR A 178 -24.25 -19.21 -42.98
C THR A 178 -23.47 -19.92 -41.88
N LYS A 179 -24.14 -20.72 -41.03
CA LYS A 179 -23.53 -21.49 -39.93
C LYS A 179 -22.40 -22.42 -40.36
N SER A 180 -22.49 -22.99 -41.56
CA SER A 180 -21.55 -23.95 -42.14
C SER A 180 -20.21 -23.28 -42.51
N HIS A 181 -20.27 -22.03 -42.99
CA HIS A 181 -19.11 -21.26 -43.44
C HIS A 181 -19.16 -19.84 -42.82
N PRO A 182 -18.92 -19.71 -41.50
CA PRO A 182 -19.10 -18.47 -40.75
C PRO A 182 -17.92 -17.49 -40.94
N ILE A 183 -17.55 -17.22 -42.19
CA ILE A 183 -16.36 -16.46 -42.59
C ILE A 183 -16.38 -15.04 -42.01
N GLY A 184 -17.54 -14.36 -42.02
CA GLY A 184 -17.67 -13.03 -41.42
C GLY A 184 -17.37 -13.01 -39.91
N LEU A 185 -17.82 -14.04 -39.18
CA LEU A 185 -17.54 -14.19 -37.76
C LEU A 185 -16.05 -14.50 -37.52
N PHE A 186 -15.45 -15.37 -38.35
CA PHE A 186 -14.02 -15.70 -38.31
C PHE A 186 -13.14 -14.46 -38.52
N ILE A 187 -13.44 -13.62 -39.52
CA ILE A 187 -12.69 -12.39 -39.81
C ILE A 187 -12.79 -11.40 -38.65
N MET A 188 -13.98 -11.16 -38.10
CA MET A 188 -14.15 -10.24 -36.98
C MET A 188 -13.42 -10.71 -35.72
N TYR A 189 -13.56 -11.99 -35.35
CA TYR A 189 -13.01 -12.51 -34.10
C TYR A 189 -11.50 -12.79 -34.16
N PHE A 190 -11.00 -13.41 -35.23
CA PHE A 190 -9.59 -13.86 -35.33
C PHE A 190 -8.67 -12.94 -36.14
N ILE A 191 -9.19 -11.92 -36.84
CA ILE A 191 -8.36 -10.99 -37.62
C ILE A 191 -8.54 -9.55 -37.11
N PHE A 192 -9.77 -9.04 -37.06
CA PHE A 192 -10.05 -7.65 -36.67
C PHE A 192 -9.72 -7.40 -35.18
N ASN A 193 -10.20 -8.26 -34.26
CA ASN A 193 -9.92 -8.08 -32.83
C ASN A 193 -8.41 -8.10 -32.50
N PRO A 194 -7.59 -9.07 -32.99
CA PRO A 194 -6.13 -9.03 -32.80
C PRO A 194 -5.45 -7.85 -33.50
N PHE A 195 -5.95 -7.40 -34.66
CA PHE A 195 -5.42 -6.20 -35.33
C PHE A 195 -5.61 -4.94 -34.48
N CYS A 196 -6.79 -4.73 -33.88
CA CYS A 196 -7.01 -3.61 -32.96
C CYS A 196 -6.09 -3.65 -31.73
N LEU A 197 -5.83 -4.85 -31.18
CA LEU A 197 -4.89 -5.02 -30.07
C LEU A 197 -3.43 -4.81 -30.48
N LEU A 198 -3.03 -5.22 -31.69
CA LEU A 198 -1.70 -4.94 -32.24
C LEU A 198 -1.49 -3.43 -32.45
N VAL A 199 -2.48 -2.73 -33.01
CA VAL A 199 -2.45 -1.27 -33.16
C VAL A 199 -2.36 -0.59 -31.79
N TYR A 200 -3.12 -1.04 -30.78
CA TYR A 200 -2.99 -0.54 -29.41
C TYR A 200 -1.57 -0.69 -28.87
N VAL A 201 -0.99 -1.89 -28.93
CA VAL A 201 0.37 -2.14 -28.44
C VAL A 201 1.40 -1.27 -29.17
N VAL A 202 1.33 -1.17 -30.49
CA VAL A 202 2.24 -0.32 -31.28
C VAL A 202 2.11 1.16 -30.91
N LEU A 203 0.88 1.68 -30.80
CA LEU A 203 0.63 3.07 -30.38
C LEU A 203 1.19 3.36 -28.99
N GLN A 204 0.96 2.48 -28.01
CA GLN A 204 1.46 2.67 -26.65
C GLN A 204 2.99 2.52 -26.55
N VAL A 205 3.61 1.63 -27.33
CA VAL A 205 5.08 1.55 -27.44
C VAL A 205 5.65 2.85 -28.02
N ILE A 206 5.00 3.45 -29.02
CA ILE A 206 5.41 4.74 -29.59
C ILE A 206 5.30 5.86 -28.55
N VAL A 207 4.20 5.94 -27.78
CA VAL A 207 4.06 6.94 -26.69
C VAL A 207 5.15 6.76 -25.63
N VAL A 208 5.41 5.52 -25.18
CA VAL A 208 6.43 5.25 -24.15
C VAL A 208 7.85 5.51 -24.65
N VAL A 209 8.15 5.33 -25.94
CA VAL A 209 9.50 5.55 -26.48
C VAL A 209 9.75 7.00 -26.90
N ASN A 210 8.71 7.77 -27.26
CA ASN A 210 8.85 9.13 -27.78
C ASN A 210 8.39 10.24 -26.81
N THR A 211 7.69 9.91 -25.73
CA THR A 211 6.99 10.90 -24.87
C THR A 211 7.19 10.65 -23.36
N LEU A 212 7.87 9.56 -22.96
CA LEU A 212 8.09 9.20 -21.55
C LEU A 212 9.54 8.75 -21.34
N ASP A 213 10.25 9.39 -20.42
CA ASP A 213 11.64 9.04 -20.10
C ASP A 213 11.74 7.78 -19.19
N GLU A 214 10.63 7.35 -18.59
CA GLU A 214 10.53 6.05 -17.91
C GLU A 214 10.19 4.91 -18.89
N TYR A 215 11.09 3.94 -19.04
CA TYR A 215 10.81 2.69 -19.76
C TYR A 215 10.08 1.61 -18.93
N TRP A 216 9.77 1.84 -17.65
CA TRP A 216 9.06 0.84 -16.82
C TRP A 216 7.64 0.49 -17.34
N PRO A 217 6.82 1.45 -17.85
CA PRO A 217 5.53 1.14 -18.47
C PRO A 217 5.62 0.18 -19.67
N LEU A 218 6.74 0.19 -20.42
CA LEU A 218 7.00 -0.75 -21.51
C LEU A 218 7.01 -2.21 -21.03
N GLY A 219 7.52 -2.44 -19.81
CA GLY A 219 7.48 -3.75 -19.15
C GLY A 219 6.06 -4.22 -18.87
N ASN A 220 5.18 -3.34 -18.38
CA ASN A 220 3.77 -3.68 -18.15
C ASN A 220 3.03 -4.07 -19.45
N ILE A 221 3.27 -3.36 -20.56
CA ILE A 221 2.73 -3.71 -21.88
C ILE A 221 3.27 -5.06 -22.36
N SER A 222 4.58 -5.29 -22.21
CA SER A 222 5.23 -6.55 -22.61
C SER A 222 4.63 -7.74 -21.84
N PHE A 223 4.46 -7.63 -20.52
CA PHE A 223 3.79 -8.66 -19.73
C PHE A 223 2.31 -8.84 -20.12
N ALA A 224 1.57 -7.75 -20.39
CA ALA A 224 0.19 -7.84 -20.86
C ALA A 224 0.06 -8.64 -22.17
N LEU A 225 0.94 -8.37 -23.14
CA LEU A 225 1.00 -9.07 -24.42
C LEU A 225 1.39 -10.55 -24.23
N VAL A 226 2.42 -10.82 -23.42
CA VAL A 226 2.90 -12.18 -23.15
C VAL A 226 1.81 -13.02 -22.49
N PHE A 227 1.12 -12.50 -21.46
CA PHE A 227 0.00 -13.23 -20.83
C PHE A 227 -1.16 -13.46 -21.81
N PHE A 228 -1.53 -12.47 -22.64
CA PHE A 228 -2.59 -12.64 -23.64
C PHE A 228 -2.24 -13.72 -24.68
N VAL A 229 -1.04 -13.66 -25.26
CA VAL A 229 -0.60 -14.63 -26.29
C VAL A 229 -0.50 -16.04 -25.70
N ILE A 230 0.04 -16.20 -24.49
CA ILE A 230 0.08 -17.50 -23.80
C ILE A 230 -1.35 -18.02 -23.54
N GLY A 231 -2.26 -17.17 -23.08
CA GLY A 231 -3.66 -17.51 -22.85
C GLY A 231 -4.35 -18.01 -24.12
N GLN A 232 -4.24 -17.26 -25.23
CA GLN A 232 -4.83 -17.65 -26.52
C GLN A 232 -4.21 -18.94 -27.08
N VAL A 233 -2.89 -19.13 -26.95
CA VAL A 233 -2.23 -20.38 -27.39
C VAL A 233 -2.70 -21.58 -26.56
N ILE A 234 -2.80 -21.44 -25.24
CA ILE A 234 -3.31 -22.49 -24.36
C ILE A 234 -4.77 -22.84 -24.71
N GLN A 235 -5.61 -21.82 -24.86
CA GLN A 235 -7.04 -21.96 -25.11
C GLN A 235 -7.33 -22.61 -26.48
N ILE A 236 -6.59 -22.26 -27.54
CA ILE A 236 -6.87 -22.73 -28.90
C ILE A 236 -6.15 -24.05 -29.26
N PHE A 237 -4.95 -24.30 -28.71
CA PHE A 237 -4.09 -25.42 -29.16
C PHE A 237 -3.77 -26.48 -28.11
N LEU A 238 -3.90 -26.19 -26.80
CA LEU A 238 -3.53 -27.13 -25.72
C LEU A 238 -4.74 -27.59 -24.87
N SER A 239 -5.93 -27.04 -25.12
CA SER A 239 -7.15 -27.29 -24.33
C SER A 239 -7.49 -28.78 -24.18
N ASP A 240 -7.39 -29.56 -25.25
CA ASP A 240 -7.65 -31.00 -25.24
C ASP A 240 -6.61 -31.77 -24.40
N LYS A 241 -5.32 -31.45 -24.55
CA LYS A 241 -4.21 -32.09 -23.81
C LYS A 241 -4.24 -31.76 -22.32
N ILE A 242 -4.67 -30.54 -21.96
CA ILE A 242 -4.90 -30.14 -20.57
C ILE A 242 -6.10 -30.89 -19.99
N CYS A 243 -7.21 -30.94 -20.72
CA CYS A 243 -8.42 -31.64 -20.30
C CYS A 243 -8.21 -33.15 -20.09
N GLU A 244 -7.51 -33.83 -21.01
CA GLU A 244 -7.10 -35.23 -20.86
C GLU A 244 -6.14 -35.40 -19.67
N GLY A 245 -5.10 -34.56 -19.59
CA GLY A 245 -4.04 -34.65 -18.57
C GLY A 245 -4.54 -34.45 -17.13
N ILE A 246 -5.52 -33.55 -16.93
CA ILE A 246 -6.13 -33.25 -15.63
C ILE A 246 -7.50 -33.96 -15.50
N LYS A 247 -7.72 -35.07 -16.23
CA LYS A 247 -8.87 -35.99 -16.06
C LYS A 247 -10.24 -35.29 -16.05
N HIS A 248 -10.46 -34.36 -16.97
CA HIS A 248 -11.68 -33.53 -17.08
C HIS A 248 -11.98 -32.62 -15.87
N TYR A 249 -11.02 -32.27 -15.01
CA TYR A 249 -11.27 -31.28 -13.95
C TYR A 249 -11.15 -29.82 -14.44
N VAL A 250 -10.30 -29.58 -15.44
CA VAL A 250 -9.92 -28.26 -15.95
C VAL A 250 -9.67 -28.38 -17.46
N ASP A 251 -10.01 -27.36 -18.23
CA ASP A 251 -9.79 -27.28 -19.68
C ASP A 251 -8.97 -26.02 -20.07
N GLY A 252 -8.79 -25.76 -21.37
CA GLY A 252 -8.07 -24.58 -21.85
C GLY A 252 -8.81 -23.25 -21.63
N VAL A 253 -10.12 -23.26 -21.37
CA VAL A 253 -10.89 -22.03 -21.12
C VAL A 253 -10.52 -21.44 -19.76
N PHE A 254 -10.45 -22.27 -18.71
CA PHE A 254 -10.01 -21.85 -17.37
C PHE A 254 -8.67 -21.09 -17.39
N PHE A 255 -7.66 -21.64 -18.07
CA PHE A 255 -6.36 -20.97 -18.20
C PHE A 255 -6.41 -19.74 -19.11
N GLY A 256 -7.22 -19.78 -20.18
CA GLY A 256 -7.51 -18.61 -21.02
C GLY A 256 -8.09 -17.43 -20.24
N THR A 257 -9.07 -17.67 -19.37
CA THR A 257 -9.68 -16.64 -18.49
C THR A 257 -8.66 -16.09 -17.50
N ILE A 258 -7.85 -16.93 -16.84
CA ILE A 258 -6.78 -16.47 -15.92
C ILE A 258 -5.77 -15.59 -16.65
N CYS A 259 -5.26 -16.04 -17.80
CA CYS A 259 -4.30 -15.27 -18.59
C CYS A 259 -4.89 -13.95 -19.13
N THR A 260 -6.19 -13.94 -19.48
CA THR A 260 -6.90 -12.74 -19.91
C THR A 260 -7.06 -11.74 -18.76
N LEU A 261 -7.45 -12.20 -17.55
CA LEU A 261 -7.50 -11.38 -16.35
C LEU A 261 -6.12 -10.76 -16.03
N LEU A 262 -5.06 -11.57 -16.05
CA LEU A 262 -3.69 -11.09 -15.82
C LEU A 262 -3.26 -10.05 -16.87
N SER A 263 -3.63 -10.25 -18.15
CA SER A 263 -3.37 -9.27 -19.20
C SER A 263 -4.09 -7.93 -18.93
N VAL A 264 -5.38 -7.96 -18.57
CA VAL A 264 -6.16 -6.75 -18.24
C VAL A 264 -5.64 -6.06 -16.97
N MET A 265 -5.17 -6.82 -15.97
CA MET A 265 -4.50 -6.26 -14.79
C MET A 265 -3.16 -5.59 -15.13
N MET A 266 -2.41 -6.09 -16.12
CA MET A 266 -1.18 -5.45 -16.59
C MET A 266 -1.45 -4.22 -17.47
N VAL A 267 -2.54 -4.21 -18.25
CA VAL A 267 -3.04 -3.00 -18.93
C VAL A 267 -3.49 -1.93 -17.94
N TYR A 268 -4.11 -2.32 -16.81
CA TYR A 268 -4.36 -1.40 -15.70
C TYR A 268 -3.08 -0.86 -15.06
N LYS A 269 -2.10 -1.73 -14.75
CA LYS A 269 -0.79 -1.29 -14.22
C LYS A 269 -0.01 -0.40 -15.19
N TYR A 270 -0.18 -0.59 -16.50
CA TYR A 270 0.35 0.31 -17.50
C TYR A 270 -0.27 1.70 -17.36
N TRP A 271 -1.61 1.82 -17.46
CA TRP A 271 -2.32 3.10 -17.32
C TRP A 271 -2.04 3.78 -15.97
N ASP A 272 -1.99 3.01 -14.89
CA ASP A 272 -1.67 3.51 -13.55
C ASP A 272 -0.23 4.06 -13.49
N SER A 273 0.73 3.38 -14.10
CA SER A 273 2.14 3.79 -14.11
C SER A 273 2.43 5.03 -14.95
N ILE A 274 1.62 5.33 -15.98
CA ILE A 274 1.71 6.59 -16.75
C ILE A 274 0.84 7.72 -16.15
N THR A 275 0.26 7.51 -14.96
CA THR A 275 -0.58 8.50 -14.25
C THR A 275 -0.24 8.58 -12.76
N LYS A 276 1.04 8.39 -12.39
CA LYS A 276 1.50 8.33 -10.99
C LYS A 276 1.58 9.69 -10.30
N GLU A 277 2.09 10.70 -10.99
CA GLU A 277 2.43 12.03 -10.44
C GLU A 277 1.21 12.75 -9.83
N ASP A 278 0.02 12.51 -10.37
CA ASP A 278 -1.26 13.06 -9.88
C ASP A 278 -1.60 12.73 -8.41
N LEU A 279 -0.99 11.72 -7.80
CA LEU A 279 -1.31 11.37 -6.41
C LEU A 279 -0.75 12.38 -5.39
N GLU A 280 0.36 13.06 -5.69
CA GLU A 280 1.03 13.97 -4.75
C GLU A 280 0.17 15.20 -4.42
N PHE A 281 -0.69 15.63 -5.35
CA PHE A 281 -1.61 16.75 -5.18
C PHE A 281 -2.93 16.39 -4.44
N SER A 282 -3.04 15.20 -3.83
CA SER A 282 -4.32 14.67 -3.32
C SER A 282 -4.36 14.30 -1.82
N VAL A 283 -3.66 15.05 -0.96
CA VAL A 283 -3.72 14.88 0.52
C VAL A 283 -4.13 16.18 1.26
N ASP A 284 -5.32 16.13 1.86
CA ASP A 284 -5.93 17.04 2.86
C ASP A 284 -6.24 18.51 2.46
N GLY A 285 -7.29 19.05 3.10
CA GLY A 285 -7.96 20.31 2.75
C GLY A 285 -7.26 21.58 3.27
N LYS A 286 -5.94 21.71 3.07
CA LYS A 286 -5.17 22.94 3.32
C LYS A 286 -4.15 23.10 2.21
N GLY A 287 -4.22 24.19 1.45
CA GLY A 287 -3.36 24.38 0.27
C GLY A 287 -1.87 24.31 0.60
N ASN A 288 -1.13 23.48 -0.14
CA ASN A 288 0.33 23.43 -0.10
C ASN A 288 0.89 24.84 -0.32
N THR A 289 1.48 25.38 0.74
CA THR A 289 1.83 26.81 0.82
C THR A 289 3.06 27.14 -0.02
N TRP A 290 3.72 26.11 -0.57
CA TRP A 290 4.94 26.18 -1.35
C TRP A 290 4.74 25.94 -2.86
N GLU A 291 3.52 25.59 -3.31
CA GLU A 291 3.23 25.20 -4.70
C GLU A 291 2.20 26.14 -5.34
N VAL A 292 2.65 27.36 -5.67
CA VAL A 292 1.94 28.28 -6.56
C VAL A 292 2.92 28.81 -7.61
N LYS A 293 2.75 28.34 -8.86
CA LYS A 293 3.39 28.83 -10.10
C LYS A 293 4.91 29.08 -10.03
N GLU A 294 5.71 28.04 -10.28
CA GLU A 294 6.94 28.23 -11.07
C GLU A 294 6.52 28.42 -12.55
N LEU A 295 6.00 29.62 -12.86
CA LEU A 295 5.84 30.11 -14.23
C LEU A 295 7.05 31.01 -14.56
N LEU A 296 8.17 30.39 -14.92
CA LEU A 296 9.24 30.88 -15.80
C LEU A 296 10.44 29.90 -15.75
N ASN A 297 10.94 29.52 -16.93
CA ASN A 297 12.09 28.65 -17.19
C ASN A 297 11.94 27.17 -16.83
N ASP A 298 11.29 26.41 -17.71
CA ASP A 298 11.53 24.97 -17.87
C ASP A 298 12.84 24.77 -18.67
N ASP A 299 13.95 24.48 -17.99
CA ASP A 299 15.25 24.09 -18.58
C ASP A 299 16.18 23.54 -17.47
N ASP A 300 15.86 22.38 -16.85
CA ASP A 300 16.83 21.43 -16.28
C ASP A 300 16.14 20.15 -15.73
N GLU A 301 16.76 18.99 -15.96
CA GLU A 301 16.17 17.65 -15.77
C GLU A 301 16.65 16.91 -14.49
N PHE A 302 15.80 15.99 -14.00
CA PHE A 302 16.14 14.79 -13.19
C PHE A 302 16.75 14.90 -11.77
N ALA A 303 15.99 14.40 -10.78
CA ALA A 303 16.53 13.68 -9.61
C ALA A 303 15.48 12.70 -9.01
N PRO A 304 15.68 11.36 -9.05
CA PRO A 304 14.67 10.38 -8.63
C PRO A 304 14.66 10.09 -7.11
N TYR A 305 13.50 9.66 -6.60
CA TYR A 305 13.29 9.33 -5.19
C TYR A 305 13.90 7.99 -4.76
N ALA A 306 14.47 7.95 -3.55
CA ALA A 306 14.86 6.72 -2.86
C ALA A 306 13.76 6.29 -1.87
N GLY A 307 13.17 5.10 -2.06
CA GLY A 307 12.10 4.59 -1.21
C GLY A 307 12.59 3.95 0.08
N GLN A 308 12.15 4.45 1.25
CA GLN A 308 12.31 3.75 2.52
C GLN A 308 11.26 2.64 2.68
N ALA A 309 11.69 1.44 3.08
CA ALA A 309 10.82 0.33 3.39
C ALA A 309 11.16 -0.27 4.77
N ALA A 310 10.25 -0.13 5.75
CA ALA A 310 10.27 -0.90 7.00
C ALA A 310 8.92 -0.88 7.73
N ASN A 311 8.58 -2.02 8.34
CA ASN A 311 7.75 -2.21 9.54
C ASN A 311 6.24 -1.84 9.49
N THR A 312 5.31 -2.82 9.34
CA THR A 312 4.75 -3.79 10.34
C THR A 312 3.42 -3.28 10.94
N VAL A 313 2.47 -4.05 11.49
CA VAL A 313 2.33 -5.44 12.03
C VAL A 313 0.95 -5.96 11.57
N GLY A 314 0.59 -7.24 11.36
CA GLY A 314 1.20 -8.55 11.64
C GLY A 314 0.26 -9.41 12.53
N TYR A 315 0.44 -10.75 12.58
CA TYR A 315 0.10 -11.57 13.77
C TYR A 315 0.79 -12.95 13.75
N GLN A 316 0.91 -13.59 14.91
CA GLN A 316 1.73 -14.80 15.16
C GLN A 316 0.89 -16.07 15.36
N GLY A 317 1.50 -17.27 15.22
CA GLY A 317 0.86 -18.54 15.61
C GLY A 317 1.67 -19.84 15.40
N VAL A 318 2.58 -20.15 16.35
CA VAL A 318 2.78 -21.45 17.08
C VAL A 318 2.37 -22.79 16.40
N SER A 319 3.04 -23.96 16.53
CA SER A 319 4.41 -24.39 16.87
C SER A 319 4.50 -25.95 16.76
N PHE A 320 5.70 -26.51 16.54
CA PHE A 320 6.18 -27.90 16.81
C PHE A 320 5.22 -29.13 16.85
N ALA A 321 5.54 -30.14 16.03
CA ALA A 321 5.69 -31.55 16.46
C ALA A 321 6.44 -32.41 15.41
N GLN A 322 7.09 -33.49 15.83
CA GLN A 322 7.77 -34.48 14.96
C GLN A 322 6.93 -35.76 14.81
N THR A 323 7.04 -36.48 13.69
CA THR A 323 7.51 -37.90 13.59
C THR A 323 7.38 -38.48 12.17
N ASN A 324 8.04 -39.62 11.90
CA ASN A 324 8.09 -40.32 10.60
C ASN A 324 6.92 -41.30 10.41
N SER A 325 6.46 -41.54 9.16
CA SER A 325 6.68 -42.83 8.45
C SER A 325 5.93 -42.99 7.11
N HIS A 326 6.68 -43.29 6.03
CA HIS A 326 6.42 -44.21 4.89
C HIS A 326 5.03 -44.38 4.18
N GLU A 327 5.09 -44.18 2.85
CA GLU A 327 4.54 -45.00 1.73
C GLU A 327 3.05 -45.05 1.30
N ARG A 328 2.81 -44.44 0.11
CA ARG A 328 2.11 -44.93 -1.13
C ARG A 328 0.80 -45.76 -1.10
N GLU A 329 -0.24 -45.18 -1.73
CA GLU A 329 -0.89 -45.60 -3.02
C GLU A 329 -1.08 -47.11 -3.34
N THR A 330 -2.18 -47.69 -3.89
CA THR A 330 -3.43 -47.25 -4.62
C THR A 330 -4.42 -48.48 -4.81
N PRO A 331 -5.37 -48.64 -5.79
CA PRO A 331 -6.71 -48.01 -5.92
C PRO A 331 -7.93 -49.03 -6.14
N PRO A 332 -8.99 -48.93 -7.04
CA PRO A 332 -10.40 -49.20 -6.63
C PRO A 332 -11.36 -50.02 -7.60
N ALA A 333 -12.66 -50.17 -7.26
CA ALA A 333 -13.79 -50.67 -8.12
C ALA A 333 -15.21 -50.43 -7.50
N SER A 334 -16.41 -50.62 -8.13
CA SER A 334 -16.92 -50.21 -9.47
C SER A 334 -18.46 -50.47 -9.73
N LYS A 335 -19.21 -49.47 -10.26
CA LYS A 335 -20.42 -49.52 -11.17
C LYS A 335 -21.88 -49.82 -10.67
N ARG A 336 -22.87 -49.51 -11.55
CA ARG A 336 -24.38 -49.38 -11.44
C ARG A 336 -25.19 -50.54 -12.11
N ALA A 337 -26.53 -50.64 -11.93
CA ALA A 337 -27.60 -50.73 -13.00
C ALA A 337 -29.04 -51.19 -12.53
N ASP A 338 -30.08 -51.00 -13.40
CA ASP A 338 -31.56 -50.91 -13.15
C ASP A 338 -32.38 -51.28 -14.46
N SER A 339 -33.73 -51.43 -14.67
CA SER A 339 -35.03 -51.74 -13.96
C SER A 339 -36.24 -51.77 -14.99
N ASN A 340 -37.37 -52.53 -14.88
CA ASN A 340 -38.44 -52.60 -15.96
C ASN A 340 -39.93 -53.11 -15.67
N ASP A 341 -40.96 -52.50 -16.33
CA ASP A 341 -42.33 -52.91 -16.90
C ASP A 341 -43.62 -53.49 -16.15
N SER A 342 -44.86 -53.52 -16.76
CA SER A 342 -46.21 -53.83 -16.10
C SER A 342 -47.58 -54.12 -16.89
N THR A 343 -48.59 -54.79 -16.23
CA THR A 343 -50.14 -54.77 -16.32
C THR A 343 -51.09 -55.69 -17.21
N ALA A 344 -52.26 -56.17 -16.64
CA ALA A 344 -53.71 -56.07 -17.13
C ALA A 344 -54.78 -57.24 -16.83
N SER A 345 -56.09 -56.87 -16.63
CA SER A 345 -57.40 -57.64 -16.84
C SER A 345 -58.31 -58.16 -15.66
N GLU A 346 -59.66 -58.21 -15.84
CA GLU A 346 -60.73 -58.63 -14.85
C GLU A 346 -62.06 -59.14 -15.52
N GLY A 347 -62.85 -60.05 -14.90
CA GLY A 347 -64.25 -60.33 -15.38
C GLY A 347 -65.14 -61.47 -14.82
N ALA A 348 -64.74 -62.33 -13.88
CA ALA A 348 -65.40 -63.65 -13.67
C ALA A 348 -66.60 -63.78 -12.69
N LYS A 349 -66.95 -62.71 -11.94
CA LYS A 349 -67.53 -62.79 -10.57
C LYS A 349 -69.02 -63.21 -10.40
N GLN A 350 -69.67 -63.88 -11.37
CA GLN A 350 -71.14 -64.11 -11.33
C GLN A 350 -71.61 -65.55 -11.03
N LEU A 351 -70.72 -66.55 -10.97
CA LEU A 351 -71.08 -67.92 -10.56
C LEU A 351 -70.79 -68.21 -9.07
N ASP A 352 -69.87 -67.47 -8.46
CA ASP A 352 -69.36 -67.76 -7.10
C ASP A 352 -70.26 -67.23 -5.97
N SER A 353 -71.51 -66.85 -6.29
CA SER A 353 -72.45 -66.31 -5.31
C SER A 353 -73.09 -67.43 -4.49
N ALA A 354 -72.90 -67.42 -3.16
CA ALA A 354 -73.29 -68.51 -2.25
C ALA A 354 -74.80 -68.79 -2.12
N GLY A 355 -75.66 -68.00 -2.77
CA GLY A 355 -77.12 -68.17 -2.79
C GLY A 355 -77.69 -68.77 -4.08
N PHE A 356 -76.86 -69.45 -4.89
CA PHE A 356 -77.28 -70.00 -6.19
C PHE A 356 -78.26 -71.18 -6.04
N SER A 357 -79.56 -70.88 -6.12
CA SER A 357 -80.63 -71.88 -6.21
C SER A 357 -80.65 -72.52 -7.60
N VAL A 358 -80.45 -73.84 -7.65
CA VAL A 358 -80.49 -74.62 -8.89
C VAL A 358 -81.92 -74.68 -9.47
N ALA A 359 -82.94 -74.66 -8.63
CA ALA A 359 -84.34 -74.63 -9.05
C ALA A 359 -84.67 -73.31 -9.77
N ASP A 360 -84.49 -72.15 -9.10
CA ASP A 360 -84.68 -70.82 -9.70
C ASP A 360 -83.92 -70.63 -11.02
N TYR A 361 -82.72 -71.22 -11.14
CA TYR A 361 -81.92 -71.13 -12.35
C TYR A 361 -82.50 -71.96 -13.51
N ILE A 362 -83.12 -73.12 -13.22
CA ILE A 362 -83.80 -73.96 -14.21
C ILE A 362 -85.16 -73.36 -14.56
N ASP A 363 -85.95 -72.92 -13.57
CA ASP A 363 -87.29 -72.35 -13.77
C ASP A 363 -87.24 -71.06 -14.59
N ARG A 364 -86.18 -70.25 -14.45
CA ARG A 364 -85.91 -69.08 -15.32
C ARG A 364 -85.51 -69.44 -16.76
N GLN A 365 -85.11 -70.68 -17.03
CA GLN A 365 -84.79 -71.16 -18.38
C GLN A 365 -86.00 -71.81 -19.08
N PHE A 366 -87.00 -72.27 -18.32
CA PHE A 366 -88.20 -72.94 -18.85
C PHE A 366 -89.52 -72.43 -18.22
N PRO A 367 -89.96 -71.20 -18.53
CA PRO A 367 -91.17 -70.62 -17.91
C PRO A 367 -92.49 -71.20 -18.45
N ASP A 368 -92.54 -71.52 -19.75
CA ASP A 368 -93.74 -71.99 -20.46
C ASP A 368 -93.48 -73.33 -21.17
N GLU A 369 -94.54 -74.12 -21.39
CA GLU A 369 -94.46 -75.46 -22.00
C GLU A 369 -93.84 -75.45 -23.41
N ALA A 370 -93.99 -74.36 -24.16
CA ALA A 370 -93.36 -74.13 -25.47
C ALA A 370 -91.82 -73.95 -25.42
N THR A 371 -91.21 -73.90 -24.22
CA THR A 371 -89.75 -73.71 -24.05
C THR A 371 -88.98 -75.03 -24.08
N LEU A 372 -89.66 -76.17 -23.92
CA LEU A 372 -89.05 -77.50 -23.77
C LEU A 372 -88.25 -77.98 -25.01
N GLU A 373 -88.57 -77.49 -26.22
CA GLU A 373 -87.79 -77.80 -27.44
C GLU A 373 -86.31 -77.36 -27.38
N LYS A 374 -85.93 -76.50 -26.43
CA LYS A 374 -84.57 -75.92 -26.34
C LYS A 374 -83.66 -76.59 -25.30
N ILE A 375 -84.13 -77.65 -24.64
CA ILE A 375 -83.44 -78.30 -23.52
C ILE A 375 -82.03 -78.78 -23.86
N ASP A 376 -81.83 -79.39 -25.03
CA ASP A 376 -80.53 -79.94 -25.47
C ASP A 376 -79.45 -78.85 -25.64
N VAL A 377 -79.84 -77.66 -26.12
CA VAL A 377 -78.92 -76.53 -26.33
C VAL A 377 -78.41 -75.99 -25.00
N ILE A 378 -79.28 -75.92 -23.99
CA ILE A 378 -78.95 -75.45 -22.64
C ILE A 378 -78.10 -76.51 -21.92
N ALA A 379 -78.45 -77.80 -22.04
CA ALA A 379 -77.66 -78.90 -21.51
C ALA A 379 -76.23 -78.94 -22.08
N ALA A 380 -76.07 -78.76 -23.39
CA ALA A 380 -74.76 -78.69 -24.05
C ALA A 380 -73.91 -77.52 -23.54
N ASN A 381 -74.51 -76.33 -23.36
CA ASN A 381 -73.81 -75.13 -22.89
C ASN A 381 -73.33 -75.28 -21.43
N ILE A 382 -74.17 -75.82 -20.54
CA ILE A 382 -73.79 -76.14 -19.15
C ILE A 382 -72.68 -77.20 -19.12
N GLY A 383 -72.79 -78.25 -19.97
CA GLY A 383 -71.76 -79.28 -20.11
C GLY A 383 -70.39 -78.71 -20.53
N HIS A 384 -70.37 -77.77 -21.48
CA HIS A 384 -69.13 -77.09 -21.90
C HIS A 384 -68.51 -76.29 -20.75
N ARG A 385 -69.29 -75.49 -20.02
CA ARG A 385 -68.77 -74.68 -18.90
C ARG A 385 -68.19 -75.56 -17.78
N LEU A 386 -68.82 -76.70 -17.48
CA LEU A 386 -68.31 -77.66 -16.49
C LEU A 386 -66.98 -78.30 -16.92
N ALA A 387 -66.77 -78.54 -18.22
CA ALA A 387 -65.50 -79.04 -18.75
C ALA A 387 -64.38 -78.00 -18.59
N THR A 388 -64.63 -76.74 -18.95
CA THR A 388 -63.66 -75.63 -18.85
C THR A 388 -63.17 -75.43 -17.41
N VAL A 389 -64.08 -75.38 -16.43
CA VAL A 389 -63.70 -75.17 -15.01
C VAL A 389 -62.88 -76.35 -14.47
N LYS A 390 -63.20 -77.60 -14.85
CA LYS A 390 -62.42 -78.79 -14.46
C LYS A 390 -61.02 -78.82 -15.08
N GLN A 391 -60.80 -78.16 -16.22
CA GLN A 391 -59.48 -78.04 -16.83
C GLN A 391 -58.62 -77.00 -16.11
N GLU A 392 -59.20 -75.85 -15.73
CA GLU A 392 -58.48 -74.76 -15.05
C GLU A 392 -58.00 -75.15 -13.64
N ILE A 393 -58.82 -75.84 -12.84
CA ILE A 393 -58.42 -76.35 -11.52
C ILE A 393 -57.21 -77.30 -11.62
N ARG A 394 -57.14 -78.11 -12.69
CA ARG A 394 -56.01 -79.03 -12.94
C ARG A 394 -54.74 -78.33 -13.42
N ARG A 395 -54.86 -77.11 -13.95
CA ARG A 395 -53.72 -76.28 -14.36
C ARG A 395 -53.02 -75.71 -13.12
N GLN A 396 -53.78 -75.01 -12.27
CA GLN A 396 -53.25 -74.33 -11.08
C GLN A 396 -52.58 -75.29 -10.09
N LEU A 397 -53.13 -76.50 -9.89
CA LEU A 397 -52.55 -77.51 -9.00
C LEU A 397 -51.18 -78.06 -9.47
N ARG A 398 -50.90 -78.00 -10.78
CA ARG A 398 -49.58 -78.37 -11.34
C ARG A 398 -48.58 -77.22 -11.18
N GLU A 399 -48.98 -76.01 -11.57
CA GLU A 399 -48.16 -74.80 -11.45
C GLU A 399 -47.67 -74.55 -10.01
N GLN A 400 -48.51 -74.83 -9.01
CA GLN A 400 -48.12 -74.73 -7.59
C GLN A 400 -47.12 -75.81 -7.14
N SER A 401 -47.17 -77.01 -7.73
CA SER A 401 -46.27 -78.13 -7.41
C SER A 401 -44.87 -77.92 -8.01
N ASP A 402 -44.80 -77.54 -9.29
CA ASP A 402 -43.55 -77.33 -10.02
C ASP A 402 -42.74 -76.16 -9.42
N SER A 403 -43.43 -75.09 -9.02
CA SER A 403 -42.83 -73.90 -8.37
C SER A 403 -42.07 -74.25 -7.09
N GLN A 404 -42.63 -75.15 -6.27
CA GLN A 404 -42.05 -75.49 -4.97
C GLN A 404 -40.76 -76.32 -5.09
N GLN A 405 -40.65 -77.12 -6.16
CA GLN A 405 -39.47 -77.96 -6.42
C GLN A 405 -38.29 -77.15 -7.01
N GLN A 406 -38.56 -76.17 -7.87
CA GLN A 406 -37.53 -75.25 -8.38
C GLN A 406 -36.91 -74.37 -7.28
N GLN A 407 -37.69 -73.96 -6.27
CA GLN A 407 -37.18 -73.14 -5.16
C GLN A 407 -36.14 -73.90 -4.32
N THR A 408 -36.31 -75.20 -4.10
CA THR A 408 -35.29 -76.02 -3.42
C THR A 408 -34.01 -76.19 -4.24
N GLN A 409 -34.13 -76.46 -5.55
CA GLN A 409 -32.96 -76.70 -6.42
C GLN A 409 -32.10 -75.44 -6.61
N SER A 410 -32.73 -74.27 -6.76
CA SER A 410 -32.01 -72.99 -6.91
C SER A 410 -31.20 -72.59 -5.66
N ILE A 411 -31.71 -72.89 -4.46
CA ILE A 411 -30.97 -72.67 -3.20
C ILE A 411 -29.74 -73.58 -3.10
N GLU A 412 -29.86 -74.84 -3.52
CA GLU A 412 -28.74 -75.80 -3.50
C GLU A 412 -27.66 -75.45 -4.55
N ALA A 413 -28.06 -75.12 -5.78
CA ALA A 413 -27.16 -74.63 -6.82
C ALA A 413 -26.42 -73.35 -6.41
N THR A 414 -27.08 -72.45 -5.67
CA THR A 414 -26.46 -71.22 -5.13
C THR A 414 -25.38 -71.54 -4.09
N LYS A 415 -25.60 -72.54 -3.22
CA LYS A 415 -24.58 -72.98 -2.25
C LYS A 415 -23.35 -73.58 -2.93
N THR A 416 -23.53 -74.39 -3.97
CA THR A 416 -22.40 -74.94 -4.73
C THR A 416 -21.61 -73.85 -5.46
N ALA A 417 -22.30 -72.87 -6.06
CA ALA A 417 -21.65 -71.75 -6.75
C ALA A 417 -20.84 -70.86 -5.79
N ILE A 418 -21.34 -70.61 -4.57
CA ILE A 418 -20.60 -69.85 -3.54
C ILE A 418 -19.31 -70.57 -3.12
N ASN A 419 -19.34 -71.89 -2.94
CA ASN A 419 -18.15 -72.67 -2.59
C ASN A 419 -17.12 -72.68 -3.74
N GLU A 420 -17.56 -72.83 -4.99
CA GLU A 420 -16.69 -72.73 -6.16
C GLU A 420 -16.06 -71.33 -6.28
N LEU A 421 -16.83 -70.27 -6.05
CA LEU A 421 -16.34 -68.89 -6.04
C LEU A 421 -15.26 -68.69 -4.97
N TYR A 422 -15.48 -69.21 -3.75
CA TYR A 422 -14.53 -69.12 -2.65
C TYR A 422 -13.21 -69.86 -2.96
N GLN A 423 -13.29 -71.05 -3.58
CA GLN A 423 -12.11 -71.77 -4.06
C GLN A 423 -11.37 -70.97 -5.14
N ARG A 424 -12.06 -70.44 -6.15
CA ARG A 424 -11.44 -69.61 -7.21
C ARG A 424 -10.78 -68.36 -6.64
N ILE A 425 -11.36 -67.70 -5.65
CA ILE A 425 -10.76 -66.54 -4.95
C ILE A 425 -9.48 -66.96 -4.20
N SER A 426 -9.49 -68.12 -3.54
CA SER A 426 -8.30 -68.66 -2.86
C SER A 426 -7.17 -69.00 -3.85
N GLU A 427 -7.51 -69.65 -4.98
CA GLU A 427 -6.54 -69.95 -6.05
C GLU A 427 -6.00 -68.70 -6.73
N MET A 428 -6.84 -67.67 -6.98
CA MET A 428 -6.38 -66.39 -7.51
C MET A 428 -5.47 -65.66 -6.52
N LYS A 429 -5.76 -65.69 -5.21
CA LYS A 429 -4.89 -65.13 -4.18
C LYS A 429 -3.52 -65.83 -4.15
N ALA A 430 -3.49 -67.16 -4.21
CA ALA A 430 -2.25 -67.93 -4.28
C ALA A 430 -1.43 -67.58 -5.54
N LYS A 431 -2.09 -67.54 -6.71
CA LYS A 431 -1.46 -67.17 -8.00
C LYS A 431 -0.91 -65.74 -7.96
N ALA A 432 -1.66 -64.79 -7.39
CA ALA A 432 -1.23 -63.39 -7.23
C ALA A 432 0.03 -63.27 -6.35
N GLN A 433 0.10 -63.98 -5.23
CA GLN A 433 1.28 -63.98 -4.36
C GLN A 433 2.53 -64.60 -5.03
N THR A 434 2.38 -65.61 -5.90
CA THR A 434 3.50 -66.08 -6.73
C THR A 434 3.92 -65.06 -7.77
N SER A 435 2.98 -64.37 -8.44
CA SER A 435 3.30 -63.32 -9.42
C SER A 435 4.02 -62.13 -8.77
N GLU A 436 3.54 -61.67 -7.61
CA GLU A 436 4.19 -60.64 -6.77
C GLU A 436 5.64 -61.05 -6.45
N ARG A 437 5.85 -62.30 -6.01
CA ARG A 437 7.19 -62.81 -5.69
C ARG A 437 8.12 -62.84 -6.91
N THR A 438 7.66 -63.26 -8.09
CA THR A 438 8.48 -63.24 -9.30
C THR A 438 8.75 -61.82 -9.82
N VAL A 439 7.83 -60.87 -9.65
CA VAL A 439 8.07 -59.46 -10.02
C VAL A 439 9.09 -58.81 -9.08
N LEU A 440 9.07 -59.14 -7.78
CA LEU A 440 10.10 -58.71 -6.83
C LEU A 440 11.49 -59.26 -7.19
N ASP A 441 11.57 -60.55 -7.56
CA ASP A 441 12.81 -61.21 -7.98
C ASP A 441 13.41 -60.53 -9.23
N ILE A 442 12.59 -60.33 -10.28
CA ILE A 442 12.99 -59.66 -11.53
C ILE A 442 13.41 -58.20 -11.30
N THR A 443 12.69 -57.46 -10.43
CA THR A 443 12.99 -56.04 -10.20
C THR A 443 14.17 -55.78 -9.24
N GLN A 444 14.65 -56.81 -8.54
CA GLN A 444 15.88 -56.73 -7.75
C GLN A 444 17.12 -56.58 -8.65
N ASP A 445 17.24 -57.41 -9.68
CA ASP A 445 18.39 -57.42 -10.58
C ASP A 445 18.48 -56.15 -11.46
N ILE A 446 17.34 -55.56 -11.83
CA ILE A 446 17.30 -54.28 -12.56
C ILE A 446 18.00 -53.17 -11.76
N LYS A 447 17.77 -53.10 -10.45
CA LYS A 447 18.45 -52.11 -9.57
C LYS A 447 19.96 -52.36 -9.53
N ALA A 448 20.39 -53.61 -9.42
CA ALA A 448 21.81 -53.97 -9.43
C ALA A 448 22.48 -53.59 -10.77
N LEU A 449 21.80 -53.79 -11.89
CA LEU A 449 22.26 -53.42 -13.22
C LEU A 449 22.38 -51.89 -13.39
N ASP A 450 21.42 -51.10 -12.91
CA ASP A 450 21.49 -49.63 -12.97
C ASP A 450 22.59 -49.06 -12.04
N PHE A 451 22.83 -49.65 -10.86
CA PHE A 451 23.99 -49.30 -10.04
C PHE A 451 25.30 -49.61 -10.77
N ALA A 452 25.43 -50.78 -11.40
CA ALA A 452 26.62 -51.13 -12.19
C ALA A 452 26.83 -50.16 -13.36
N LYS A 453 25.79 -49.88 -14.13
CA LYS A 453 25.78 -48.92 -15.26
C LYS A 453 26.21 -47.52 -14.81
N ARG A 454 25.58 -46.98 -13.75
CA ARG A 454 25.91 -45.65 -13.20
C ARG A 454 27.37 -45.58 -12.73
N ASN A 455 27.86 -46.60 -12.03
CA ASN A 455 29.24 -46.68 -11.58
C ASN A 455 30.24 -46.74 -12.76
N VAL A 456 29.94 -47.52 -13.81
CA VAL A 456 30.78 -47.59 -15.03
C VAL A 456 30.77 -46.26 -15.79
N THR A 457 29.61 -45.61 -15.94
CA THR A 457 29.53 -44.27 -16.56
C THR A 457 30.33 -43.23 -15.77
N GLN A 458 30.22 -43.23 -14.43
CA GLN A 458 30.98 -42.32 -13.56
C GLN A 458 32.50 -42.58 -13.60
N ALA A 459 32.92 -43.85 -13.60
CA ALA A 459 34.33 -44.23 -13.77
C ALA A 459 34.89 -43.80 -15.15
N THR A 460 34.09 -43.96 -16.21
CA THR A 460 34.48 -43.55 -17.57
C THR A 460 34.58 -42.02 -17.69
N ALA A 461 33.63 -41.29 -17.11
CA ALA A 461 33.64 -39.82 -17.11
C ALA A 461 34.81 -39.24 -16.29
N THR A 462 35.12 -39.82 -15.12
CA THR A 462 36.26 -39.39 -14.28
C THR A 462 37.61 -39.71 -14.93
N MET A 463 37.79 -40.90 -15.54
CA MET A 463 39.00 -41.19 -16.34
C MET A 463 39.17 -40.21 -17.51
N ARG A 464 38.09 -39.89 -18.24
CA ARG A 464 38.16 -38.94 -19.37
C ARG A 464 38.49 -37.51 -18.91
N ARG A 465 37.94 -37.06 -17.77
CA ARG A 465 38.33 -35.78 -17.14
C ARG A 465 39.81 -35.77 -16.73
N LEU A 466 40.33 -36.88 -16.21
CA LEU A 466 41.73 -36.98 -15.78
C LEU A 466 42.69 -36.93 -16.98
N GLN A 467 42.35 -37.62 -18.07
CA GLN A 467 43.09 -37.54 -19.33
C GLN A 467 43.13 -36.10 -19.89
N LEU A 468 42.00 -35.39 -19.86
CA LEU A 468 41.94 -33.99 -20.27
C LEU A 468 42.81 -33.08 -19.39
N LEU A 469 42.78 -33.25 -18.06
CA LEU A 469 43.60 -32.45 -17.14
C LEU A 469 45.10 -32.69 -17.35
N VAL A 470 45.54 -33.94 -17.52
CA VAL A 470 46.94 -34.26 -17.82
C VAL A 470 47.38 -33.64 -19.16
N GLY A 471 46.53 -33.71 -20.20
CA GLY A 471 46.80 -33.09 -21.49
C GLY A 471 46.91 -31.57 -21.42
N ALA A 472 45.95 -30.91 -20.77
CA ALA A 472 45.92 -29.46 -20.63
C ALA A 472 47.11 -28.91 -19.80
N VAL A 473 47.48 -29.58 -18.69
CA VAL A 473 48.67 -29.22 -17.90
C VAL A 473 49.96 -29.46 -18.70
N GLY A 474 50.00 -30.46 -19.59
CA GLY A 474 51.08 -30.64 -20.55
C GLY A 474 51.22 -29.47 -21.53
N GLN A 475 50.11 -29.08 -22.17
CA GLN A 475 50.06 -27.96 -23.11
C GLN A 475 50.42 -26.62 -22.44
N LEU A 476 49.91 -26.36 -21.23
CA LEU A 476 50.20 -25.11 -20.52
C LEU A 476 51.70 -24.94 -20.19
N ARG A 477 52.45 -26.03 -19.94
CA ARG A 477 53.91 -25.95 -19.77
C ARG A 477 54.61 -25.49 -21.05
N GLN A 478 54.18 -26.00 -22.21
CA GLN A 478 54.73 -25.62 -23.50
C GLN A 478 54.42 -24.16 -23.84
N LEU A 479 53.17 -23.72 -23.66
CA LEU A 479 52.74 -22.35 -23.94
C LEU A 479 53.43 -21.32 -23.03
N LYS A 480 53.62 -21.65 -21.75
CA LYS A 480 54.42 -20.85 -20.80
C LYS A 480 55.86 -20.70 -21.30
N ALA A 481 56.51 -21.79 -21.70
CA ALA A 481 57.89 -21.74 -22.20
C ALA A 481 58.04 -20.91 -23.49
N GLN A 482 56.97 -20.81 -24.29
CA GLN A 482 56.92 -20.01 -25.52
C GLN A 482 56.42 -18.57 -25.31
N LYS A 483 56.12 -18.13 -24.06
CA LYS A 483 55.45 -16.85 -23.74
C LYS A 483 54.11 -16.62 -24.48
N ARG A 484 53.42 -17.66 -24.93
CA ARG A 484 52.19 -17.52 -25.75
C ARG A 484 50.96 -17.30 -24.86
N TYR A 485 50.90 -16.14 -24.19
CA TYR A 485 49.87 -15.78 -23.21
C TYR A 485 48.45 -15.93 -23.76
N ALA A 486 48.19 -15.54 -25.01
CA ALA A 486 46.87 -15.67 -25.64
C ALA A 486 46.43 -17.13 -25.87
N GLU A 487 47.40 -18.03 -26.13
CA GLU A 487 47.24 -19.49 -26.06
C GLU A 487 46.87 -19.96 -24.64
N ALA A 488 47.69 -19.57 -23.67
CA ALA A 488 47.59 -20.02 -22.27
C ALA A 488 46.26 -19.62 -21.61
N ALA A 489 45.82 -18.37 -21.81
CA ALA A 489 44.56 -17.83 -21.28
C ALA A 489 43.32 -18.63 -21.70
N LYS A 490 43.33 -19.31 -22.86
CA LYS A 490 42.21 -20.15 -23.32
C LYS A 490 42.17 -21.51 -22.63
N ILE A 491 43.33 -22.04 -22.22
CA ILE A 491 43.44 -23.36 -21.57
C ILE A 491 43.27 -23.24 -20.05
N LEU A 492 43.65 -22.10 -19.47
CA LEU A 492 43.71 -21.90 -18.02
C LEU A 492 42.34 -22.07 -17.30
N PRO A 493 41.19 -21.55 -17.80
CA PRO A 493 39.88 -21.80 -17.19
C PRO A 493 39.47 -23.28 -17.23
N ALA A 494 39.82 -24.00 -18.31
CA ALA A 494 39.55 -25.42 -18.42
C ALA A 494 40.36 -26.24 -17.40
N ILE A 495 41.60 -25.83 -17.10
CA ILE A 495 42.41 -26.43 -16.02
C ILE A 495 41.78 -26.15 -14.65
N ILE A 496 41.32 -24.92 -14.38
CA ILE A 496 40.69 -24.55 -13.10
C ILE A 496 39.44 -25.41 -12.85
N GLY A 497 38.47 -25.41 -13.77
CA GLY A 497 37.23 -26.18 -13.62
C GLY A 497 37.44 -27.71 -13.59
N LEU A 498 38.47 -28.23 -14.28
CA LEU A 498 38.84 -29.64 -14.17
C LEU A 498 39.42 -29.98 -12.78
N ARG A 499 40.23 -29.10 -12.19
CA ARG A 499 40.81 -29.28 -10.85
C ARG A 499 39.74 -29.25 -9.75
N GLU A 500 38.82 -28.30 -9.82
CA GLU A 500 37.65 -28.23 -8.93
C GLU A 500 36.82 -29.52 -8.98
N GLY A 501 36.58 -30.04 -10.20
CA GLY A 501 35.92 -31.33 -10.44
C GLY A 501 36.68 -32.57 -9.95
N PHE A 502 37.89 -32.43 -9.39
CA PHE A 502 38.64 -33.48 -8.70
C PHE A 502 38.76 -33.25 -7.18
N GLY A 503 38.01 -32.29 -6.60
CA GLY A 503 38.04 -31.97 -5.18
C GLY A 503 37.85 -33.17 -4.23
N ASP A 504 36.96 -34.11 -4.59
CA ASP A 504 36.66 -35.32 -3.81
C ASP A 504 37.78 -36.39 -3.87
N TYR A 505 38.72 -36.27 -4.82
CA TYR A 505 39.72 -37.29 -5.12
C TYR A 505 41.13 -36.94 -4.57
N LYS A 506 41.22 -35.93 -3.70
CA LYS A 506 42.48 -35.42 -3.12
C LYS A 506 43.31 -36.48 -2.39
N GLU A 507 42.69 -37.51 -1.83
CA GLU A 507 43.41 -38.63 -1.18
C GLU A 507 44.28 -39.44 -2.16
N VAL A 508 43.96 -39.40 -3.46
CA VAL A 508 44.71 -40.09 -4.50
C VAL A 508 46.00 -39.31 -4.79
N ARG A 509 47.11 -39.74 -4.19
CA ARG A 509 48.46 -39.12 -4.30
C ARG A 509 48.89 -38.72 -5.72
N ALA A 510 48.43 -39.41 -6.77
CA ALA A 510 48.74 -39.07 -8.16
C ALA A 510 47.96 -37.83 -8.66
N ILE A 511 46.72 -37.65 -8.19
CA ILE A 511 45.87 -36.49 -8.51
C ILE A 511 46.33 -35.28 -7.69
N ALA A 512 46.65 -35.45 -6.40
CA ALA A 512 47.20 -34.38 -5.57
C ALA A 512 48.46 -33.74 -6.18
N ARG A 513 49.44 -34.55 -6.61
CA ARG A 513 50.66 -34.07 -7.30
C ARG A 513 50.36 -33.35 -8.62
N LEU A 514 49.32 -33.74 -9.34
CA LEU A 514 48.90 -33.09 -10.59
C LEU A 514 48.26 -31.73 -10.29
N ASP A 515 47.49 -31.63 -9.21
CA ASP A 515 46.89 -30.39 -8.72
C ASP A 515 47.94 -29.38 -8.25
N GLU A 516 48.88 -29.82 -7.39
CA GLU A 516 50.05 -29.05 -6.95
C GLU A 516 50.87 -28.53 -8.14
N ALA A 517 51.16 -29.41 -9.12
CA ALA A 517 51.92 -29.06 -10.31
C ALA A 517 51.16 -28.10 -11.25
N ALA A 518 49.83 -28.10 -11.24
CA ALA A 518 49.01 -27.14 -11.97
C ALA A 518 48.96 -25.77 -11.25
N LEU A 519 48.80 -25.75 -9.92
CA LEU A 519 48.86 -24.53 -9.10
C LEU A 519 50.20 -23.81 -9.21
N ALA A 520 51.31 -24.55 -9.11
CA ALA A 520 52.65 -24.00 -9.25
C ALA A 520 52.87 -23.41 -10.67
N LEU A 521 52.31 -24.05 -11.70
CA LEU A 521 52.39 -23.59 -13.07
C LEU A 521 51.55 -22.33 -13.30
N GLN A 522 50.34 -22.25 -12.72
CA GLN A 522 49.44 -21.10 -12.75
C GLN A 522 50.08 -19.86 -12.11
N ARG A 523 50.49 -19.94 -10.83
CA ARG A 523 51.15 -18.82 -10.11
C ARG A 523 52.42 -18.32 -10.83
N SER A 524 53.20 -19.25 -11.37
CA SER A 524 54.43 -18.92 -12.10
C SER A 524 54.19 -18.50 -13.56
N LEU A 525 52.97 -18.57 -14.08
CA LEU A 525 52.56 -17.90 -15.32
C LEU A 525 52.09 -16.47 -15.03
N ALA A 526 51.20 -16.31 -14.05
CA ALA A 526 50.64 -15.01 -13.68
C ALA A 526 51.71 -14.03 -13.15
N SER A 527 52.68 -14.49 -12.34
CA SER A 527 53.83 -13.65 -11.94
C SER A 527 54.72 -13.17 -13.10
N MET A 528 54.78 -13.90 -14.23
CA MET A 528 55.46 -13.41 -15.44
C MET A 528 54.56 -12.42 -16.20
N ALA A 529 53.24 -12.67 -16.24
CA ALA A 529 52.28 -11.77 -16.85
C ALA A 529 52.26 -10.38 -16.18
N VAL A 530 52.25 -10.32 -14.84
CA VAL A 530 52.38 -9.07 -14.07
C VAL A 530 53.65 -8.31 -14.48
N GLN A 531 54.79 -8.99 -14.56
CA GLN A 531 56.06 -8.37 -14.96
C GLN A 531 56.10 -7.92 -16.44
N GLU A 532 55.41 -8.62 -17.34
CA GLU A 532 55.31 -8.22 -18.75
C GLU A 532 54.46 -6.94 -18.89
N VAL A 533 53.32 -6.87 -18.19
CA VAL A 533 52.43 -5.68 -18.19
C VAL A 533 53.12 -4.49 -17.54
N GLN A 534 53.81 -4.67 -16.40
CA GLN A 534 54.57 -3.60 -15.74
C GLN A 534 55.73 -3.06 -16.61
N ARG A 535 56.34 -3.89 -17.46
CA ARG A 535 57.36 -3.45 -18.44
C ARG A 535 56.78 -2.80 -19.69
N GLY A 536 55.47 -2.91 -19.91
CA GLY A 536 54.79 -2.28 -21.04
C GLY A 536 54.67 -0.76 -20.93
N PHE A 537 54.89 -0.18 -19.75
CA PHE A 537 54.79 1.26 -19.49
C PHE A 537 56.13 1.86 -19.05
N ASP A 538 56.45 3.05 -19.56
CA ASP A 538 57.57 3.86 -19.11
C ASP A 538 57.31 4.49 -17.71
N PRO A 539 58.34 4.88 -16.93
CA PRO A 539 58.14 5.70 -15.73
C PRO A 539 57.42 7.05 -15.96
N GLN A 540 57.35 7.54 -17.20
CA GLN A 540 56.52 8.68 -17.62
C GLN A 540 55.05 8.33 -17.94
N GLY A 541 54.68 7.04 -17.91
CA GLY A 541 53.31 6.56 -18.16
C GLY A 541 52.97 6.25 -19.61
N LEU A 542 53.91 6.43 -20.55
CA LEU A 542 53.73 6.11 -21.97
C LEU A 542 53.76 4.59 -22.23
N LEU A 543 52.96 4.14 -23.19
CA LEU A 543 52.90 2.74 -23.63
C LEU A 543 54.05 2.41 -24.60
N ILE A 544 54.90 1.45 -24.21
CA ILE A 544 56.03 0.92 -24.99
C ILE A 544 55.77 -0.54 -25.45
N GLY A 545 54.97 -1.29 -24.68
CA GLY A 545 54.66 -2.70 -24.97
C GLY A 545 53.60 -2.91 -26.05
N ASP A 546 53.54 -4.13 -26.58
CA ASP A 546 52.47 -4.58 -27.49
C ASP A 546 51.13 -4.72 -26.71
N PRO A 547 50.08 -3.94 -27.06
CA PRO A 547 48.80 -3.98 -26.35
C PRO A 547 48.16 -5.37 -26.36
N GLU A 548 48.25 -6.13 -27.46
CA GLU A 548 47.58 -7.42 -27.55
C GLU A 548 48.23 -8.46 -26.63
N GLN A 549 49.57 -8.43 -26.53
CA GLN A 549 50.30 -9.28 -25.61
C GLN A 549 50.07 -8.88 -24.14
N MET A 550 49.97 -7.59 -23.84
CA MET A 550 49.64 -7.10 -22.48
C MET A 550 48.22 -7.48 -22.06
N ARG A 551 47.23 -7.36 -22.95
CA ARG A 551 45.85 -7.80 -22.69
C ARG A 551 45.78 -9.31 -22.50
N ALA A 552 46.51 -10.08 -23.31
CA ALA A 552 46.59 -11.53 -23.16
C ALA A 552 47.31 -11.97 -21.88
N ALA A 553 48.30 -11.20 -21.41
CA ALA A 553 48.96 -11.39 -20.13
C ALA A 553 48.00 -11.09 -18.97
N CYS A 554 47.24 -9.99 -19.01
CA CYS A 554 46.19 -9.69 -18.03
C CYS A 554 45.18 -10.83 -17.87
N LEU A 555 44.76 -11.46 -18.98
CA LEU A 555 43.86 -12.62 -18.97
C LEU A 555 44.49 -13.92 -18.41
N CYS A 556 45.81 -13.96 -18.17
CA CYS A 556 46.48 -15.07 -17.48
C CYS A 556 46.54 -14.88 -15.95
N CYS A 557 46.26 -13.68 -15.42
CA CYS A 557 46.19 -13.42 -13.99
C CYS A 557 44.84 -13.88 -13.44
N CYS A 558 44.85 -14.78 -12.45
CA CYS A 558 43.61 -15.39 -11.93
C CYS A 558 43.27 -15.00 -10.50
N SER A 559 44.21 -14.44 -9.74
CA SER A 559 43.94 -13.95 -8.38
C SER A 559 43.55 -12.47 -8.36
N ALA A 560 42.83 -12.07 -7.32
CA ALA A 560 42.53 -10.66 -7.06
C ALA A 560 43.83 -9.87 -6.78
N ASP A 561 44.78 -10.47 -6.06
CA ASP A 561 46.05 -9.86 -5.66
C ASP A 561 46.92 -9.47 -6.87
N GLU A 562 47.04 -10.38 -7.86
CA GLU A 562 47.77 -10.13 -9.11
C GLU A 562 47.10 -9.03 -9.95
N LYS A 563 45.76 -8.94 -9.94
CA LYS A 563 45.01 -7.86 -10.60
C LYS A 563 45.24 -6.52 -9.90
N ALA A 564 45.14 -6.49 -8.56
CA ALA A 564 45.36 -5.29 -7.76
C ALA A 564 46.77 -4.74 -7.95
N GLN A 565 47.79 -5.60 -7.96
CA GLN A 565 49.19 -5.19 -8.18
C GLN A 565 49.42 -4.53 -9.56
N ILE A 566 48.71 -4.97 -10.60
CA ILE A 566 48.76 -4.30 -11.92
C ILE A 566 48.02 -2.95 -11.87
N ILE A 567 46.85 -2.91 -11.23
CA ILE A 567 46.03 -1.69 -11.07
C ILE A 567 46.81 -0.59 -10.34
N ASP A 568 47.33 -0.85 -9.15
CA ASP A 568 48.06 0.15 -8.36
C ASP A 568 49.30 0.62 -9.12
N SER A 569 50.09 -0.31 -9.67
CA SER A 569 51.30 0.03 -10.44
C SER A 569 51.02 0.89 -11.68
N TYR A 570 49.85 0.71 -12.33
CA TYR A 570 49.43 1.56 -13.45
C TYR A 570 48.96 2.92 -12.94
N CYS A 571 48.04 2.97 -11.97
CA CYS A 571 47.48 4.20 -11.43
C CYS A 571 48.53 5.12 -10.79
N ASP A 572 49.46 4.58 -9.99
CA ASP A 572 50.56 5.35 -9.39
C ASP A 572 51.56 5.87 -10.44
N THR A 573 51.70 5.19 -11.59
CA THR A 573 52.54 5.67 -12.69
C THR A 573 51.88 6.81 -13.46
N GLN A 574 50.58 6.72 -13.75
CA GLN A 574 49.83 7.80 -14.41
C GLN A 574 49.65 9.04 -13.50
N LEU A 575 49.38 8.83 -12.21
CA LEU A 575 49.13 9.92 -11.25
C LEU A 575 50.40 10.62 -10.75
N ARG A 576 51.60 10.04 -10.98
CA ARG A 576 52.90 10.68 -10.66
C ARG A 576 53.01 12.11 -11.22
N ALA A 577 52.50 12.34 -12.43
CA ALA A 577 52.48 13.66 -13.05
C ALA A 577 51.46 14.63 -12.42
N TYR A 578 50.35 14.12 -11.86
CA TYR A 578 49.38 14.95 -11.13
C TYR A 578 49.98 15.46 -9.81
N THR A 579 50.54 14.56 -9.01
CA THR A 579 51.15 14.90 -7.71
C THR A 579 52.33 15.86 -7.87
N ALA A 580 53.08 15.78 -8.97
CA ALA A 580 54.17 16.71 -9.29
C ALA A 580 53.68 18.13 -9.66
N ILE A 581 52.47 18.27 -10.22
CA ILE A 581 51.89 19.58 -10.61
C ILE A 581 51.16 20.22 -9.43
N PHE A 582 50.33 19.47 -8.70
CA PHE A 582 49.43 20.03 -7.69
C PHE A 582 49.99 19.90 -6.25
N GLN A 583 51.14 20.53 -6.04
CA GLN A 583 51.83 20.62 -4.75
C GLN A 583 51.18 21.68 -3.84
N LEU A 584 51.24 21.51 -2.51
CA LEU A 584 50.47 22.27 -1.51
C LEU A 584 50.78 23.78 -1.45
N ASP A 585 52.02 24.16 -1.74
CA ASP A 585 52.49 25.54 -1.67
C ASP A 585 52.19 26.36 -2.94
N ASP A 586 51.86 25.72 -4.07
CA ASP A 586 51.70 26.39 -5.37
C ASP A 586 50.30 27.03 -5.55
N ASP A 587 50.25 28.18 -6.23
CA ASP A 587 49.02 28.92 -6.52
C ASP A 587 48.09 28.14 -7.46
N VAL A 588 48.64 27.23 -8.28
CA VAL A 588 47.86 26.32 -9.12
C VAL A 588 47.03 25.32 -8.30
N SER A 589 47.42 25.03 -7.06
CA SER A 589 46.72 24.10 -6.18
C SER A 589 45.55 24.68 -5.41
N GLN A 590 45.40 26.01 -5.36
CA GLN A 590 44.40 26.70 -4.54
C GLN A 590 42.95 26.26 -4.84
N LEU A 591 42.07 26.49 -3.85
CA LEU A 591 40.63 26.20 -3.93
C LEU A 591 39.94 26.85 -5.15
N GLU A 592 40.41 28.03 -5.57
CA GLU A 592 39.95 28.76 -6.75
C GLU A 592 40.23 28.03 -8.10
N ASN A 593 41.09 27.00 -8.09
CA ASN A 593 41.58 26.31 -9.28
C ASN A 593 41.15 24.83 -9.37
N VAL A 594 40.14 24.41 -8.60
CA VAL A 594 39.66 23.01 -8.52
C VAL A 594 39.29 22.42 -9.89
N SER A 595 38.59 23.16 -10.75
CA SER A 595 38.28 22.75 -12.13
C SER A 595 39.51 22.38 -12.98
N ARG A 596 40.71 22.90 -12.69
CA ARG A 596 41.95 22.49 -13.37
C ARG A 596 42.31 21.05 -13.06
N ARG A 597 42.06 20.58 -11.84
CA ARG A 597 42.29 19.17 -11.41
C ARG A 597 41.41 18.23 -12.23
N TYR A 598 40.12 18.55 -12.35
CA TYR A 598 39.17 17.76 -13.14
C TYR A 598 39.44 17.86 -14.66
N ALA A 599 39.94 19.00 -15.15
CA ALA A 599 40.40 19.13 -16.54
C ALA A 599 41.64 18.26 -16.83
N TRP A 600 42.57 18.14 -15.87
CA TRP A 600 43.73 17.24 -15.97
C TRP A 600 43.28 15.78 -16.09
N LEU A 601 42.38 15.30 -15.22
CA LEU A 601 41.89 13.92 -15.31
C LEU A 601 41.17 13.65 -16.65
N ARG A 602 40.32 14.58 -17.13
CA ARG A 602 39.65 14.45 -18.43
C ARG A 602 40.64 14.28 -19.61
N ARG A 603 41.84 14.88 -19.53
CA ARG A 603 42.90 14.66 -20.53
C ARG A 603 43.51 13.27 -20.44
N ILE A 604 43.79 12.77 -19.23
CA ILE A 604 44.38 11.44 -19.03
C ILE A 604 43.38 10.32 -19.36
N GLN A 605 42.09 10.49 -19.03
CA GLN A 605 41.04 9.55 -19.43
C GLN A 605 40.89 9.45 -20.95
N ARG A 606 41.08 10.56 -21.68
CA ARG A 606 41.13 10.53 -23.15
C ARG A 606 42.34 9.74 -23.65
N ASN A 607 43.53 9.98 -23.11
CA ASN A 607 44.74 9.22 -23.47
C ASN A 607 44.59 7.73 -23.15
N TYR A 608 43.93 7.39 -22.04
CA TYR A 608 43.57 6.00 -21.74
C TYR A 608 42.64 5.41 -22.80
N ALA A 609 41.56 6.11 -23.18
CA ALA A 609 40.60 5.63 -24.18
C ALA A 609 41.19 5.50 -25.59
N GLU A 610 42.11 6.38 -25.97
CA GLU A 610 42.72 6.43 -27.31
C GLU A 610 43.94 5.48 -27.44
N GLU A 611 44.80 5.36 -26.42
CA GLU A 611 46.06 4.61 -26.51
C GLU A 611 46.12 3.35 -25.61
N HIS A 612 45.66 3.43 -24.36
CA HIS A 612 45.93 2.37 -23.35
C HIS A 612 44.82 1.33 -23.22
N ALA A 613 43.57 1.64 -23.59
CA ALA A 613 42.43 0.75 -23.52
C ALA A 613 42.66 -0.65 -24.13
N PRO A 614 43.24 -0.82 -25.34
CA PRO A 614 43.46 -2.15 -25.93
C PRO A 614 44.48 -3.02 -25.18
N ALA A 615 45.26 -2.46 -24.24
CA ALA A 615 46.23 -3.21 -23.43
C ALA A 615 45.60 -3.93 -22.22
N PHE A 616 44.33 -3.68 -21.90
CA PHE A 616 43.63 -4.24 -20.74
C PHE A 616 42.33 -4.96 -21.13
N PRO A 617 41.80 -5.87 -20.28
CA PRO A 617 40.46 -6.43 -20.46
C PRO A 617 39.39 -5.42 -20.01
N ASP A 618 38.31 -5.25 -20.77
CA ASP A 618 37.23 -4.30 -20.48
C ASP A 618 36.59 -4.54 -19.09
N ALA A 619 36.47 -5.81 -18.72
CA ALA A 619 36.00 -6.28 -17.41
C ALA A 619 36.87 -5.83 -16.21
N TRP A 620 38.03 -5.22 -16.44
CA TRP A 620 38.86 -4.63 -15.38
C TRP A 620 38.53 -3.15 -15.10
N ARG A 621 37.84 -2.45 -16.01
CA ARG A 621 37.37 -1.06 -15.87
C ARG A 621 38.47 -0.06 -15.46
N MET A 622 39.69 -0.19 -16.00
CA MET A 622 40.87 0.59 -15.57
C MET A 622 40.66 2.12 -15.55
N GLY A 623 39.84 2.68 -16.43
CA GLY A 623 39.49 4.10 -16.44
C GLY A 623 38.64 4.55 -15.22
N GLU A 624 37.75 3.69 -14.73
CA GLU A 624 37.02 3.91 -13.47
C GLU A 624 37.99 3.93 -12.30
N GLU A 625 38.84 2.90 -12.18
CA GLU A 625 39.76 2.73 -11.06
C GLU A 625 40.81 3.85 -11.00
N LEU A 626 41.34 4.28 -12.16
CA LEU A 626 42.18 5.47 -12.26
C LEU A 626 41.46 6.74 -11.78
N SER A 627 40.16 6.87 -12.05
CA SER A 627 39.35 8.00 -11.57
C SER A 627 39.11 7.94 -10.06
N ARG A 628 38.90 6.74 -9.49
CA ARG A 628 38.77 6.53 -8.03
C ARG A 628 40.07 6.85 -7.28
N ARG A 629 41.21 6.38 -7.80
CA ARG A 629 42.53 6.65 -7.23
C ARG A 629 42.87 8.15 -7.33
N PHE A 630 42.54 8.81 -8.44
CA PHE A 630 42.60 10.27 -8.59
C PHE A 630 41.71 10.99 -7.56
N ALA A 631 40.48 10.53 -7.36
CA ALA A 631 39.54 11.15 -6.42
C ALA A 631 40.07 11.09 -4.98
N CYS A 632 40.61 9.95 -4.54
CA CYS A 632 41.22 9.81 -3.22
C CYS A 632 42.39 10.79 -3.01
N VAL A 633 43.35 10.84 -3.95
CA VAL A 633 44.48 11.78 -3.87
C VAL A 633 43.98 13.24 -3.86
N THR A 634 42.94 13.55 -4.62
CA THR A 634 42.37 14.91 -4.70
C THR A 634 41.63 15.30 -3.42
N ARG A 635 40.85 14.39 -2.81
CA ARG A 635 40.23 14.56 -1.50
C ARG A 635 41.29 14.89 -0.44
N ASP A 636 42.39 14.15 -0.41
CA ASP A 636 43.41 14.28 0.62
C ASP A 636 44.15 15.63 0.48
N HIS A 637 44.56 16.02 -0.75
CA HIS A 637 45.12 17.35 -1.01
C HIS A 637 44.14 18.49 -0.66
N LEU A 638 42.84 18.35 -0.95
CA LEU A 638 41.83 19.37 -0.63
C LEU A 638 41.60 19.49 0.88
N SER A 639 41.56 18.37 1.59
CA SER A 639 41.41 18.34 3.06
C SER A 639 42.54 19.11 3.76
N GLU A 640 43.78 18.97 3.27
CA GLU A 640 44.95 19.67 3.79
C GLU A 640 44.95 21.17 3.46
N ILE A 641 44.52 21.56 2.26
CA ILE A 641 44.34 22.97 1.87
C ILE A 641 43.30 23.66 2.76
N LEU A 642 42.14 23.02 2.98
CA LEU A 642 41.05 23.54 3.81
C LEU A 642 41.44 23.64 5.29
N ALA A 643 42.30 22.74 5.78
CA ALA A 643 42.81 22.79 7.15
C ALA A 643 43.84 23.91 7.41
N THR A 644 44.49 24.42 6.35
CA THR A 644 45.68 25.27 6.46
C THR A 644 45.44 26.76 6.17
N ARG A 645 44.37 27.12 5.43
CA ARG A 645 44.12 28.50 4.97
C ARG A 645 42.71 28.98 5.34
N GLU A 646 42.55 30.29 5.53
CA GLU A 646 41.22 30.89 5.76
C GLU A 646 40.33 30.78 4.52
N ILE A 647 39.05 30.43 4.71
CA ILE A 647 38.12 30.08 3.65
C ILE A 647 37.08 31.19 3.46
N ARG A 648 36.94 31.71 2.23
CA ARG A 648 35.81 32.57 1.81
C ARG A 648 34.63 31.71 1.37
N VAL A 649 33.41 32.06 1.80
CA VAL A 649 32.18 31.30 1.49
C VAL A 649 31.97 31.13 -0.02
N GLU A 650 32.19 32.19 -0.79
CA GLU A 650 32.06 32.21 -2.28
C GLU A 650 32.92 31.13 -2.95
N HIS A 651 34.14 30.93 -2.45
CA HIS A 651 35.09 29.96 -3.01
C HIS A 651 34.81 28.54 -2.54
N LEU A 652 34.28 28.40 -1.32
CA LEU A 652 33.83 27.12 -0.79
C LEU A 652 32.63 26.59 -1.58
N THR A 653 31.60 27.42 -1.81
CA THR A 653 30.42 27.01 -2.57
C THR A 653 30.75 26.72 -4.03
N ALA A 654 31.60 27.52 -4.67
CA ALA A 654 32.07 27.25 -6.03
C ALA A 654 32.84 25.92 -6.16
N ALA A 655 33.83 25.68 -5.28
CA ALA A 655 34.66 24.47 -5.34
C ALA A 655 33.89 23.19 -5.00
N VAL A 656 32.91 23.24 -4.09
CA VAL A 656 32.02 22.09 -3.83
C VAL A 656 31.14 21.83 -5.05
N ALA A 657 30.53 22.86 -5.65
CA ALA A 657 29.69 22.69 -6.84
C ALA A 657 30.48 22.11 -8.05
N GLU A 658 31.69 22.59 -8.32
CA GLU A 658 32.58 22.00 -9.34
C GLU A 658 32.92 20.53 -9.03
N THR A 659 33.09 20.19 -7.76
CA THR A 659 33.40 18.83 -7.31
C THR A 659 32.22 17.89 -7.47
N GLN A 660 31.02 18.32 -7.08
CA GLN A 660 29.79 17.53 -7.20
C GLN A 660 29.39 17.34 -8.66
N ALA A 661 29.58 18.35 -9.51
CA ALA A 661 29.41 18.20 -10.96
C ALA A 661 30.41 17.18 -11.55
N PHE A 662 31.66 17.14 -11.05
CA PHE A 662 32.64 16.13 -11.44
C PHE A 662 32.28 14.71 -10.94
N GLU A 663 31.83 14.57 -9.68
CA GLU A 663 31.39 13.29 -9.12
C GLU A 663 30.17 12.75 -9.87
N ALA A 664 29.14 13.58 -10.07
CA ALA A 664 27.94 13.21 -10.83
C ALA A 664 28.24 12.87 -12.30
N GLN A 665 29.16 13.59 -12.96
CA GLN A 665 29.60 13.22 -14.31
C GLN A 665 30.41 11.91 -14.31
N SER A 666 31.16 11.62 -13.25
CA SER A 666 31.87 10.35 -13.09
C SER A 666 30.90 9.19 -12.85
N ASP A 667 29.83 9.39 -12.08
CA ASP A 667 28.74 8.42 -11.94
C ASP A 667 27.90 8.28 -13.22
N ARG A 668 27.78 9.31 -14.06
CA ARG A 668 27.19 9.19 -15.42
C ARG A 668 28.11 8.43 -16.39
N ASN A 669 29.44 8.52 -16.23
CA ASN A 669 30.42 7.87 -17.10
C ASN A 669 30.76 6.42 -16.68
N PHE A 670 30.72 6.12 -15.38
CA PHE A 670 31.19 4.85 -14.81
C PHE A 670 30.16 4.17 -13.90
N GLY A 671 29.18 4.90 -13.38
CA GLY A 671 27.98 4.29 -12.81
C GLY A 671 27.13 3.62 -13.90
N ILE A 672 26.20 2.76 -13.48
CA ILE A 672 25.26 2.06 -14.37
C ILE A 672 25.95 1.22 -15.49
N ILE A 673 26.78 0.26 -15.10
CA ILE A 673 26.60 -1.08 -15.70
C ILE A 673 25.39 -1.70 -14.99
N LYS A 674 24.21 -1.63 -15.62
CA LYS A 674 23.17 -2.64 -15.34
C LYS A 674 23.76 -3.98 -15.77
N ARG A 675 24.02 -4.89 -14.82
CA ARG A 675 24.23 -6.30 -15.16
C ARG A 675 22.93 -6.79 -15.79
N GLU A 676 23.00 -7.30 -17.02
CA GLU A 676 21.80 -7.70 -17.78
C GLU A 676 21.09 -8.90 -17.12
N ASP A 677 21.82 -9.70 -16.36
CA ASP A 677 21.26 -10.70 -15.45
C ASP A 677 20.69 -10.04 -14.19
N GLY A 678 19.35 -10.01 -14.09
CA GLY A 678 18.59 -9.41 -12.98
C GLY A 678 18.66 -10.14 -11.63
N PHE A 679 19.83 -10.68 -11.25
CA PHE A 679 20.08 -11.33 -9.97
C PHE A 679 21.24 -10.67 -9.23
N ALA A 680 20.91 -9.89 -8.20
CA ALA A 680 21.89 -9.43 -7.22
C ALA A 680 22.36 -10.62 -6.37
N TYR A 681 23.56 -11.13 -6.65
CA TYR A 681 24.19 -12.15 -5.82
C TYR A 681 24.79 -11.48 -4.58
N GLU A 682 24.27 -11.78 -3.39
CA GLU A 682 24.90 -11.43 -2.10
C GLU A 682 26.19 -12.25 -1.92
N GLY A 683 27.23 -11.88 -2.67
CA GLY A 683 28.46 -12.64 -2.86
C GLY A 683 29.75 -11.94 -2.38
N SER A 684 29.63 -10.73 -1.84
CA SER A 684 30.66 -10.02 -1.05
C SER A 684 30.07 -8.72 -0.52
N GLY A 685 30.29 -8.42 0.76
CA GLY A 685 29.70 -7.26 1.44
C GLY A 685 30.39 -5.93 1.13
N GLN A 686 30.31 -5.45 -0.11
CA GLN A 686 30.70 -4.09 -0.49
C GLN A 686 29.55 -3.44 -1.27
N PRO A 687 29.06 -2.24 -0.88
CA PRO A 687 28.08 -1.51 -1.67
C PRO A 687 28.68 -1.10 -3.02
N ALA A 688 27.83 -0.88 -4.02
CA ALA A 688 28.26 -0.31 -5.30
C ALA A 688 28.81 1.11 -5.04
N GLN A 689 30.13 1.26 -5.07
CA GLN A 689 30.81 2.53 -4.81
C GLN A 689 30.56 3.51 -5.95
N THR A 690 29.65 4.45 -5.70
CA THR A 690 29.46 5.68 -6.48
C THR A 690 30.65 6.63 -6.32
N PHE A 691 30.79 7.56 -7.26
CA PHE A 691 31.74 8.67 -7.15
C PHE A 691 31.24 9.79 -6.24
N GLY A 692 29.92 9.99 -6.14
CA GLY A 692 29.29 10.89 -5.18
C GLY A 692 29.79 10.65 -3.75
N GLY A 693 30.41 11.68 -3.16
CA GLY A 693 30.98 11.68 -1.82
C GLY A 693 32.47 11.32 -1.71
N LEU A 694 33.13 10.82 -2.77
CA LEU A 694 34.55 10.41 -2.70
C LEU A 694 35.52 11.57 -2.46
N ILE A 695 35.20 12.76 -2.97
CA ILE A 695 35.92 14.02 -2.79
C ILE A 695 35.09 14.98 -1.93
N SER A 696 33.77 15.04 -2.14
CA SER A 696 32.88 16.00 -1.47
C SER A 696 32.93 15.92 0.06
N CYS A 697 33.23 14.75 0.65
CA CYS A 697 33.42 14.59 2.08
C CYS A 697 34.57 15.44 2.69
N ALA A 698 35.54 15.90 1.89
CA ALA A 698 36.61 16.81 2.34
C ALA A 698 36.07 18.17 2.82
N PHE A 699 34.92 18.62 2.31
CA PHE A 699 34.35 19.94 2.59
C PHE A 699 33.38 19.95 3.76
N GLU A 700 32.82 18.79 4.15
CA GLU A 700 31.78 18.68 5.20
C GLU A 700 32.19 19.34 6.54
N PRO A 701 33.42 19.17 7.07
CA PRO A 701 33.85 19.82 8.31
C PRO A 701 33.83 21.35 8.29
N TYR A 702 33.83 21.96 7.10
CA TYR A 702 33.94 23.41 6.89
C TYR A 702 32.59 24.07 6.55
N MET A 703 31.52 23.28 6.39
CA MET A 703 30.18 23.79 6.07
C MET A 703 29.57 24.74 7.11
N ALA A 704 30.06 24.72 8.36
CA ALA A 704 29.66 25.68 9.39
C ALA A 704 29.89 27.15 8.96
N VAL A 705 30.92 27.42 8.15
CA VAL A 705 31.23 28.77 7.64
C VAL A 705 30.16 29.25 6.64
N PHE A 706 29.59 28.34 5.85
CA PHE A 706 28.46 28.64 4.96
C PHE A 706 27.18 28.92 5.76
N VAL A 707 26.86 28.09 6.76
CA VAL A 707 25.65 28.24 7.59
C VAL A 707 25.64 29.57 8.37
N GLU A 708 26.78 29.99 8.94
CA GLU A 708 26.89 31.28 9.62
C GLU A 708 26.75 32.46 8.62
N GLY A 709 27.26 32.32 7.39
CA GLY A 709 27.07 33.31 6.31
C GLY A 709 25.60 33.52 5.92
N GLU A 710 24.85 32.42 5.73
CA GLU A 710 23.41 32.49 5.42
C GLU A 710 22.58 33.00 6.62
N LYS A 711 22.93 32.61 7.85
CA LYS A 711 22.35 33.20 9.08
C LYS A 711 22.50 34.71 9.13
N ASP A 712 23.66 35.23 8.74
CA ASP A 712 23.93 36.67 8.71
C ASP A 712 23.20 37.38 7.56
N LYS A 713 23.06 36.74 6.39
CA LYS A 713 22.19 37.18 5.26
C LYS A 713 20.73 37.32 5.71
N LEU A 714 20.17 36.27 6.32
CA LEU A 714 18.79 36.23 6.82
C LEU A 714 18.53 37.19 7.99
N THR A 715 19.49 37.34 8.91
CA THR A 715 19.37 38.26 10.06
C THR A 715 19.35 39.72 9.60
N ARG A 716 20.12 40.07 8.55
CA ARG A 716 20.04 41.38 7.89
C ARG A 716 18.68 41.61 7.23
N LEU A 717 18.09 40.57 6.62
CA LEU A 717 16.77 40.62 6.00
C LEU A 717 15.64 40.90 7.03
N VAL A 718 15.65 40.27 8.21
CA VAL A 718 14.67 40.59 9.27
C VAL A 718 14.79 42.04 9.75
N ARG A 719 16.00 42.59 9.86
CA ARG A 719 16.23 44.00 10.23
C ARG A 719 15.79 45.00 9.16
N LYS A 720 15.75 44.59 7.87
CA LYS A 720 15.12 45.35 6.77
C LYS A 720 13.61 45.46 7.02
N TYR A 721 12.94 44.34 7.34
CA TYR A 721 11.49 44.31 7.58
C TYR A 721 11.03 45.03 8.84
N GLU A 722 11.83 45.00 9.92
CA GLU A 722 11.57 45.79 11.13
C GLU A 722 11.26 47.27 10.80
N ARG A 723 11.96 47.83 9.80
CA ARG A 723 11.92 49.25 9.40
C ARG A 723 11.15 49.52 8.11
N GLY A 724 10.67 48.50 7.41
CA GLY A 724 10.04 48.62 6.09
C GLY A 724 8.58 49.12 6.11
N PRO A 725 8.01 49.44 4.93
CA PRO A 725 6.58 49.68 4.75
C PRO A 725 5.72 48.43 5.04
N LEU A 726 4.40 48.60 5.09
CA LEU A 726 3.42 47.53 5.31
C LEU A 726 2.79 47.08 3.98
N ASP A 727 3.63 46.56 3.09
CA ASP A 727 3.17 46.10 1.78
C ASP A 727 2.51 44.73 1.90
N SER A 728 1.25 44.64 1.48
CA SER A 728 0.44 43.42 1.45
C SER A 728 0.56 42.71 0.11
N ASP A 729 0.74 41.38 0.15
CA ASP A 729 0.57 40.52 -1.02
C ASP A 729 -0.92 40.44 -1.41
N PRO A 730 -1.31 40.86 -2.62
CA PRO A 730 -2.71 40.96 -3.03
C PRO A 730 -3.34 39.61 -3.41
N GLU A 731 -2.54 38.56 -3.70
CA GLU A 731 -3.08 37.21 -3.96
C GLU A 731 -3.24 36.42 -2.65
N LEU A 732 -2.31 36.57 -1.71
CA LEU A 732 -2.25 35.76 -0.48
C LEU A 732 -2.87 36.42 0.77
N GLY A 733 -3.06 37.74 0.80
CA GLY A 733 -3.63 38.44 1.96
C GLY A 733 -2.71 38.45 3.21
N VAL A 734 -1.39 38.39 2.98
CA VAL A 734 -0.31 38.38 3.99
C VAL A 734 0.68 39.51 3.71
N LEU A 735 1.62 39.76 4.62
CA LEU A 735 2.71 40.72 4.39
C LEU A 735 3.71 40.19 3.35
N ALA A 736 4.08 40.99 2.35
CA ALA A 736 5.08 40.63 1.33
C ALA A 736 6.48 40.36 1.92
N SER A 737 6.76 40.87 3.12
CA SER A 737 7.98 40.50 3.88
C SER A 737 8.05 39.03 4.29
N SER A 738 6.92 38.33 4.36
CA SER A 738 6.90 36.88 4.62
C SER A 738 7.20 36.07 3.37
N THR A 739 6.69 36.46 2.20
CA THR A 739 6.95 35.78 0.93
C THR A 739 8.39 35.98 0.46
N GLU A 740 8.97 37.19 0.56
CA GLU A 740 10.40 37.42 0.27
C GLU A 740 11.32 36.62 1.23
N MET A 741 10.98 36.51 2.52
CA MET A 741 11.76 35.71 3.48
C MET A 741 11.69 34.21 3.18
N LEU A 742 10.50 33.67 2.93
CA LEU A 742 10.31 32.24 2.64
C LEU A 742 10.90 31.85 1.27
N PHE A 743 10.87 32.76 0.28
CA PHE A 743 11.62 32.60 -0.97
C PHE A 743 13.12 32.49 -0.69
N GLN A 744 13.68 33.39 0.14
CA GLN A 744 15.08 33.33 0.51
C GLN A 744 15.45 32.01 1.22
N PHE A 745 14.56 31.47 2.07
CA PHE A 745 14.74 30.14 2.69
C PHE A 745 14.79 29.02 1.64
N ARG A 746 13.96 29.05 0.58
CA ARG A 746 14.01 28.06 -0.52
C ARG A 746 15.38 28.09 -1.21
N GLU A 747 15.92 29.27 -1.49
CA GLU A 747 17.24 29.42 -2.12
C GLU A 747 18.35 28.84 -1.22
N SER A 748 18.43 29.27 0.04
CA SER A 748 19.43 28.80 1.00
C SER A 748 19.35 27.28 1.21
N LEU A 749 18.13 26.71 1.25
CA LEU A 749 17.91 25.27 1.36
C LEU A 749 18.32 24.53 0.08
N ARG A 750 17.98 25.04 -1.12
CA ARG A 750 18.38 24.44 -2.40
C ARG A 750 19.90 24.39 -2.54
N GLN A 751 20.60 25.46 -2.13
CA GLN A 751 22.06 25.50 -2.08
C GLN A 751 22.61 24.47 -1.09
N CYS A 752 22.14 24.47 0.16
CA CYS A 752 22.60 23.53 1.18
C CYS A 752 22.33 22.06 0.82
N ALA A 753 21.19 21.76 0.19
CA ALA A 753 20.82 20.41 -0.25
C ALA A 753 21.69 19.87 -1.39
N GLY A 754 22.32 20.75 -2.18
CA GLY A 754 23.43 20.36 -3.05
C GLY A 754 24.65 20.03 -2.21
N LEU A 755 25.11 20.97 -1.37
CA LEU A 755 26.37 20.88 -0.64
C LEU A 755 26.48 19.72 0.37
N SER A 756 25.42 19.41 1.14
CA SER A 756 25.46 18.43 2.24
C SER A 756 24.07 18.00 2.76
N THR A 757 23.86 16.69 2.99
CA THR A 757 22.70 16.14 3.73
C THR A 757 22.94 15.92 5.24
N GLY A 758 24.20 16.05 5.67
CA GLY A 758 24.67 15.84 7.04
C GLY A 758 24.38 16.99 8.01
N THR A 759 25.30 17.25 8.96
CA THR A 759 25.03 18.17 10.09
C THR A 759 24.72 19.61 9.66
N ALA A 760 25.34 20.09 8.58
CA ALA A 760 25.12 21.44 8.07
C ALA A 760 23.65 21.74 7.72
N MET A 761 22.90 20.74 7.27
CA MET A 761 21.47 20.85 6.95
C MET A 761 20.64 21.03 8.23
N VAL A 762 21.02 20.35 9.32
CA VAL A 762 20.39 20.52 10.65
C VAL A 762 20.70 21.90 11.22
N ASP A 763 21.94 22.37 11.08
CA ASP A 763 22.35 23.70 11.55
C ASP A 763 21.65 24.83 10.77
N LEU A 764 21.46 24.68 9.46
CA LEU A 764 20.65 25.60 8.65
C LEU A 764 19.16 25.58 9.07
N ALA A 765 18.60 24.41 9.38
CA ALA A 765 17.23 24.31 9.91
C ALA A 765 17.08 25.06 11.24
N ASN A 766 18.07 24.94 12.14
CA ASN A 766 18.13 25.70 13.39
C ASN A 766 18.21 27.21 13.14
N VAL A 767 18.94 27.65 12.11
CA VAL A 767 18.97 29.06 11.67
C VAL A 767 17.59 29.52 11.20
N PHE A 768 16.91 28.77 10.32
CA PHE A 768 15.56 29.12 9.86
C PHE A 768 14.57 29.25 11.04
N ALA A 769 14.61 28.33 12.01
CA ALA A 769 13.77 28.38 13.20
C ALA A 769 14.06 29.62 14.09
N GLN A 770 15.33 30.00 14.26
CA GLN A 770 15.73 31.22 14.98
C GLN A 770 15.28 32.50 14.25
N VAL A 771 15.38 32.52 12.91
CA VAL A 771 14.96 33.65 12.07
C VAL A 771 13.44 33.83 12.11
N LEU A 772 12.66 32.75 11.99
CA LEU A 772 11.18 32.78 12.13
C LEU A 772 10.75 33.28 13.52
N SER A 773 11.39 32.78 14.58
CA SER A 773 11.13 33.23 15.96
C SER A 773 11.46 34.72 16.16
N SER A 774 12.50 35.19 15.48
CA SER A 774 12.90 36.60 15.49
C SER A 774 11.92 37.47 14.69
N TYR A 775 11.46 37.02 13.54
CA TYR A 775 10.45 37.71 12.72
C TYR A 775 9.09 37.84 13.45
N ALA A 776 8.63 36.77 14.11
CA ALA A 776 7.40 36.80 14.91
C ALA A 776 7.44 37.92 15.97
N ARG A 777 8.52 38.00 16.75
CA ARG A 777 8.65 38.96 17.86
C ARG A 777 9.04 40.38 17.42
N LEU A 778 9.94 40.52 16.43
CA LEU A 778 10.49 41.82 16.03
C LEU A 778 9.71 42.50 14.89
N VAL A 779 8.97 41.73 14.08
CA VAL A 779 8.17 42.26 12.97
C VAL A 779 6.68 42.10 13.26
N LEU A 780 6.18 40.89 13.52
CA LEU A 780 4.74 40.67 13.64
C LEU A 780 4.14 41.30 14.92
N GLU A 781 4.64 40.96 16.10
CA GLU A 781 4.18 41.54 17.37
C GLU A 781 4.41 43.05 17.44
N ALA A 782 5.50 43.55 16.86
CA ALA A 782 5.82 44.98 16.81
C ALA A 782 4.85 45.80 15.95
N ARG A 783 4.19 45.16 14.97
CA ARG A 783 3.19 45.79 14.07
C ARG A 783 1.75 45.58 14.54
N LEU A 784 1.51 45.06 15.75
CA LEU A 784 0.16 45.00 16.34
C LEU A 784 -0.29 46.37 16.90
N PRO A 785 -1.56 46.78 16.69
CA PRO A 785 -2.05 48.07 17.15
C PRO A 785 -2.16 48.10 18.68
N ARG A 786 -1.54 49.11 19.30
CA ARG A 786 -1.58 49.33 20.76
C ARG A 786 -2.85 50.07 21.18
N ILE A 787 -3.98 49.38 21.09
CA ILE A 787 -5.30 49.95 21.36
C ILE A 787 -5.45 50.25 22.87
N THR A 788 -5.73 51.51 23.19
CA THR A 788 -5.98 52.00 24.56
C THR A 788 -7.37 52.63 24.66
N ALA A 789 -8.05 52.44 25.80
CA ALA A 789 -9.45 52.83 26.01
C ALA A 789 -9.78 54.34 25.91
N ALA A 790 -8.82 55.21 25.59
CA ALA A 790 -9.02 56.65 25.42
C ALA A 790 -9.49 57.07 24.01
N THR A 791 -9.35 56.20 23.00
CA THR A 791 -9.74 56.47 21.61
C THR A 791 -10.27 55.19 20.97
N PRO A 792 -11.43 55.22 20.26
CA PRO A 792 -11.93 54.05 19.53
C PRO A 792 -10.97 53.67 18.40
N ALA A 793 -10.75 52.38 18.20
CA ALA A 793 -9.88 51.89 17.14
C ALA A 793 -10.47 52.17 15.74
N PRO A 794 -9.70 52.70 14.78
CA PRO A 794 -10.13 52.79 13.38
C PRO A 794 -10.18 51.40 12.74
N LEU A 795 -11.06 51.21 11.75
CA LEU A 795 -11.25 49.93 11.05
C LEU A 795 -9.94 49.37 10.47
N ASP A 796 -9.07 50.24 9.95
CA ASP A 796 -7.76 49.92 9.38
C ASP A 796 -6.86 49.18 10.38
N SER A 797 -6.96 49.50 11.68
CA SER A 797 -6.23 48.78 12.74
C SER A 797 -6.74 47.35 12.94
N LEU A 798 -8.03 47.09 12.67
CA LEU A 798 -8.58 45.73 12.68
C LEU A 798 -8.08 44.95 11.46
N GLN A 799 -8.07 45.57 10.27
CA GLN A 799 -7.50 44.96 9.06
C GLN A 799 -6.01 44.62 9.23
N GLN A 800 -5.22 45.54 9.79
CA GLN A 800 -3.81 45.32 10.11
C GLN A 800 -3.61 44.13 11.07
N ALA A 801 -4.42 44.02 12.13
CA ALA A 801 -4.36 42.89 13.06
C ALA A 801 -4.78 41.56 12.40
N CYS A 802 -5.76 41.56 11.48
CA CYS A 802 -6.10 40.39 10.66
C CYS A 802 -4.94 39.99 9.73
N MET A 803 -4.32 40.93 9.02
CA MET A 803 -3.17 40.66 8.15
C MET A 803 -1.98 40.08 8.94
N VAL A 804 -1.70 40.58 10.15
CA VAL A 804 -0.68 40.01 11.04
C VAL A 804 -1.06 38.59 11.49
N ALA A 805 -2.34 38.31 11.77
CA ALA A 805 -2.81 36.96 12.09
C ALA A 805 -2.65 35.99 10.90
N ASN A 806 -3.07 36.40 9.70
CA ASN A 806 -2.92 35.60 8.48
C ASN A 806 -1.44 35.32 8.20
N THR A 807 -0.58 36.34 8.28
CA THR A 807 0.86 36.20 8.05
C THR A 807 1.52 35.25 9.06
N ALA A 808 1.12 35.32 10.34
CA ALA A 808 1.65 34.43 11.37
C ALA A 808 1.21 32.96 11.16
N ASP A 809 -0.04 32.71 10.77
CA ASP A 809 -0.56 31.36 10.48
C ASP A 809 0.04 30.78 9.18
N TYR A 810 0.21 31.62 8.16
CA TYR A 810 0.91 31.32 6.91
C TYR A 810 2.36 30.91 7.19
N CYS A 811 3.11 31.71 7.95
CA CYS A 811 4.48 31.38 8.36
C CYS A 811 4.54 30.11 9.24
N ALA A 812 3.58 29.89 10.14
CA ALA A 812 3.55 28.68 10.98
C ALA A 812 3.25 27.41 10.17
N SER A 813 2.42 27.52 9.15
CA SER A 813 2.10 26.44 8.20
C SER A 813 3.26 26.15 7.27
N ALA A 814 3.91 27.18 6.74
CA ALA A 814 5.12 27.07 5.92
C ALA A 814 6.28 26.46 6.72
N ALA A 815 6.45 26.84 7.99
CA ALA A 815 7.47 26.27 8.88
C ALA A 815 7.25 24.77 9.16
N ALA A 816 6.00 24.31 9.30
CA ALA A 816 5.69 22.89 9.44
C ALA A 816 5.99 22.09 8.15
N GLN A 817 5.69 22.65 6.99
CA GLN A 817 6.04 22.05 5.69
C GLN A 817 7.58 22.04 5.46
N LEU A 818 8.29 23.06 5.96
CA LEU A 818 9.75 23.15 5.88
C LEU A 818 10.43 22.15 6.84
N GLU A 819 9.91 21.99 8.05
CA GLU A 819 10.32 20.96 9.03
C GLU A 819 10.27 19.56 8.40
N GLN A 820 9.19 19.23 7.69
CA GLN A 820 9.06 17.98 6.94
C GLN A 820 10.02 17.88 5.74
N LYS A 821 10.02 18.86 4.82
CA LYS A 821 10.86 18.80 3.60
C LYS A 821 12.36 18.77 3.90
N ILE A 822 12.80 19.31 5.05
CA ILE A 822 14.17 19.14 5.55
C ILE A 822 14.38 17.74 6.15
N ALA A 823 13.48 17.24 7.00
CA ALA A 823 13.61 15.90 7.60
C ALA A 823 13.63 14.76 6.56
N GLU A 824 12.96 14.94 5.42
CA GLU A 824 13.04 14.02 4.27
C GLU A 824 14.43 13.98 3.63
N ARG A 825 15.12 15.13 3.56
CA ARG A 825 16.44 15.32 2.93
C ARG A 825 17.63 15.06 3.85
N VAL A 826 17.44 15.11 5.17
CA VAL A 826 18.48 14.87 6.18
C VAL A 826 18.74 13.37 6.38
N ASP A 827 20.01 13.03 6.61
CA ASP A 827 20.48 11.67 6.90
C ASP A 827 19.70 11.02 8.07
N ALA A 828 19.40 9.73 7.95
CA ALA A 828 18.48 9.02 8.85
C ALA A 828 18.82 9.13 10.36
N GLY A 829 20.10 9.27 10.72
CA GLY A 829 20.55 9.43 12.11
C GLY A 829 20.52 10.87 12.66
N LEU A 830 20.11 11.85 11.86
CA LEU A 830 20.08 13.28 12.21
C LEU A 830 18.68 13.90 12.18
N ARG A 831 17.67 13.22 11.61
CA ARG A 831 16.30 13.72 11.42
C ARG A 831 15.65 14.21 12.73
N ASP A 832 15.83 13.47 13.83
CA ASP A 832 15.27 13.80 15.15
C ASP A 832 15.78 15.13 15.75
N LYS A 833 16.85 15.72 15.16
CA LYS A 833 17.40 17.02 15.58
C LYS A 833 16.76 18.21 14.86
N VAL A 834 15.99 17.98 13.80
CA VAL A 834 15.29 19.03 13.05
C VAL A 834 13.95 19.30 13.73
N SER A 835 13.78 20.45 14.37
CA SER A 835 12.45 20.89 14.80
C SER A 835 12.23 22.40 14.73
N PHE A 836 11.04 22.77 14.27
CA PHE A 836 10.52 24.13 14.18
C PHE A 836 9.45 24.40 15.26
N SER A 837 9.20 23.45 16.18
CA SER A 837 8.25 23.57 17.30
C SER A 837 8.28 24.94 17.99
N SER A 838 9.45 25.35 18.52
CA SER A 838 9.59 26.64 19.22
C SER A 838 9.32 27.87 18.34
N SER A 839 9.52 27.80 17.02
CA SER A 839 9.26 28.93 16.10
C SER A 839 7.79 28.98 15.69
N ARG A 840 7.17 27.82 15.50
CA ARG A 840 5.73 27.65 15.29
C ARG A 840 4.94 28.12 16.52
N ASP A 841 5.39 27.83 17.73
CA ASP A 841 4.77 28.33 18.98
C ASP A 841 4.87 29.85 19.11
N ALA A 842 6.01 30.46 18.74
CA ALA A 842 6.15 31.92 18.71
C ALA A 842 5.19 32.57 17.69
N LEU A 843 5.03 31.98 16.51
CA LEU A 843 4.09 32.45 15.49
C LEU A 843 2.61 32.28 15.95
N LEU A 844 2.26 31.14 16.55
CA LEU A 844 0.92 30.91 17.11
C LEU A 844 0.62 31.80 18.33
N SER A 845 1.65 32.20 19.09
CA SER A 845 1.54 33.27 20.10
C SER A 845 1.16 34.60 19.45
N SER A 846 1.84 34.99 18.36
CA SER A 846 1.51 36.19 17.59
C SER A 846 0.06 36.15 17.03
N VAL A 847 -0.42 35.01 16.53
CA VAL A 847 -1.84 34.86 16.11
C VAL A 847 -2.80 35.12 17.27
N ASN A 848 -2.51 34.58 18.46
CA ASN A 848 -3.33 34.81 19.65
C ASN A 848 -3.29 36.26 20.13
N ALA A 849 -2.14 36.93 20.01
CA ALA A 849 -1.99 38.36 20.28
C ALA A 849 -2.81 39.21 19.30
N SER A 850 -2.81 38.89 18.00
CA SER A 850 -3.68 39.52 17.00
C SER A 850 -5.17 39.40 17.36
N ILE A 851 -5.64 38.20 17.71
CA ILE A 851 -7.04 37.98 18.12
C ILE A 851 -7.37 38.77 19.40
N GLY A 852 -6.41 38.88 20.33
CA GLY A 852 -6.54 39.75 21.51
C GLY A 852 -6.67 41.23 21.14
N ALA A 853 -5.87 41.72 20.21
CA ALA A 853 -5.95 43.09 19.70
C ALA A 853 -7.30 43.38 19.01
N LEU A 854 -7.80 42.47 18.17
CA LEU A 854 -9.11 42.58 17.54
C LEU A 854 -10.24 42.73 18.57
N VAL A 855 -10.27 41.86 19.59
CA VAL A 855 -11.29 41.90 20.66
C VAL A 855 -11.21 43.19 21.47
N ASN A 856 -10.01 43.65 21.83
CA ASN A 856 -9.81 44.93 22.53
C ASN A 856 -10.23 46.13 21.64
N GLY A 857 -10.06 46.03 20.32
CA GLY A 857 -10.51 47.02 19.35
C GLY A 857 -12.01 47.21 19.35
N VAL A 858 -12.77 46.13 19.19
CA VAL A 858 -14.25 46.20 19.19
C VAL A 858 -14.80 46.56 20.58
N GLU A 859 -14.14 46.13 21.66
CA GLU A 859 -14.45 46.61 23.02
C GLU A 859 -14.31 48.15 23.10
N SER A 860 -13.23 48.74 22.57
CA SER A 860 -13.03 50.20 22.56
C SER A 860 -14.09 50.96 21.75
N MET A 861 -14.63 50.36 20.69
CA MET A 861 -15.73 50.94 19.90
C MET A 861 -17.06 50.91 20.65
N CYS A 862 -17.29 49.88 21.48
CA CYS A 862 -18.50 49.73 22.29
C CYS A 862 -18.48 50.52 23.61
N GLU A 863 -17.28 50.86 24.11
CA GLU A 863 -17.04 51.44 25.44
C GLU A 863 -17.88 52.68 25.74
N SER A 864 -18.04 53.58 24.76
CA SER A 864 -18.87 54.80 24.90
C SER A 864 -20.34 54.46 25.20
N ALA A 865 -20.94 53.58 24.40
CA ALA A 865 -22.32 53.13 24.58
C ALA A 865 -22.50 52.29 25.86
N LEU A 866 -21.50 51.46 26.21
CA LEU A 866 -21.51 50.68 27.45
C LEU A 866 -21.49 51.55 28.73
N ASN A 867 -20.94 52.76 28.66
CA ASN A 867 -20.90 53.67 29.79
C ASN A 867 -22.21 54.46 29.99
N THR A 868 -23.03 54.66 28.94
CA THR A 868 -24.35 55.32 29.08
C THR A 868 -25.45 54.43 29.69
N VAL A 869 -25.19 53.12 29.82
CA VAL A 869 -26.11 52.13 30.44
C VAL A 869 -26.51 52.54 31.86
N SER A 870 -25.59 53.10 32.65
CA SER A 870 -25.82 53.47 34.04
C SER A 870 -26.83 54.61 34.20
N ASP A 871 -26.73 55.63 33.33
CA ASP A 871 -27.60 56.80 33.34
C ASP A 871 -28.97 56.47 32.72
N ALA A 872 -28.98 55.72 31.61
CA ALA A 872 -30.22 55.24 30.98
C ALA A 872 -31.09 54.46 31.98
N ALA A 873 -30.48 53.54 32.75
CA ALA A 873 -31.16 52.72 33.75
C ALA A 873 -31.85 53.52 34.87
N CYS A 874 -31.37 54.73 35.17
CA CYS A 874 -31.86 55.53 36.30
C CYS A 874 -33.07 56.43 35.96
N HIS A 875 -33.37 56.64 34.67
CA HIS A 875 -34.33 57.66 34.22
C HIS A 875 -35.53 57.14 33.41
N VAL A 876 -35.68 55.83 33.24
CA VAL A 876 -36.84 55.22 32.55
C VAL A 876 -38.14 55.45 33.34
N GLN A 877 -39.13 56.09 32.71
CA GLN A 877 -40.47 56.32 33.25
C GLN A 877 -41.56 55.42 32.64
N ALA A 878 -41.30 54.84 31.46
CA ALA A 878 -42.17 53.89 30.77
C ALA A 878 -41.31 52.90 29.96
N VAL A 879 -41.77 51.66 29.83
CA VAL A 879 -41.10 50.63 29.01
C VAL A 879 -41.38 50.90 27.51
N GLY A 880 -40.39 50.68 26.66
CA GLY A 880 -40.51 50.77 25.21
C GLY A 880 -39.71 49.69 24.48
N ASP A 881 -39.36 49.96 23.22
CA ASP A 881 -38.43 49.13 22.46
C ASP A 881 -36.98 49.24 22.99
N GLN A 882 -36.03 48.54 22.37
CA GLN A 882 -34.62 48.52 22.76
C GLN A 882 -33.98 49.93 22.89
N SER A 883 -33.19 50.13 23.95
CA SER A 883 -32.50 51.39 24.22
C SER A 883 -31.47 51.75 23.15
N ALA A 884 -31.29 53.05 22.88
CA ALA A 884 -30.40 53.56 21.84
C ALA A 884 -28.94 53.09 21.96
N TYR A 885 -28.43 52.85 23.18
CA TYR A 885 -27.08 52.32 23.39
C TYR A 885 -26.93 50.87 22.89
N VAL A 886 -28.00 50.06 22.91
CA VAL A 886 -28.00 48.69 22.37
C VAL A 886 -27.84 48.73 20.85
N VAL A 887 -28.51 49.68 20.19
CA VAL A 887 -28.40 49.91 18.74
C VAL A 887 -26.98 50.37 18.35
N GLN A 888 -26.35 51.22 19.17
CA GLN A 888 -24.96 51.65 18.97
C GLN A 888 -23.97 50.49 19.13
N ILE A 889 -24.13 49.65 20.17
CA ILE A 889 -23.32 48.43 20.35
C ILE A 889 -23.52 47.48 19.17
N ALA A 890 -24.77 47.23 18.73
CA ALA A 890 -25.06 46.39 17.58
C ALA A 890 -24.35 46.88 16.32
N SER A 891 -24.52 48.16 15.97
CA SER A 891 -23.89 48.78 14.81
C SER A 891 -22.36 48.68 14.83
N ALA A 892 -21.73 48.95 15.98
CA ALA A 892 -20.27 48.84 16.13
C ALA A 892 -19.78 47.38 15.99
N VAL A 893 -20.48 46.43 16.62
CA VAL A 893 -20.15 45.00 16.62
C VAL A 893 -20.33 44.38 15.23
N ASP A 894 -21.45 44.64 14.56
CA ASP A 894 -21.73 44.13 13.21
C ASP A 894 -20.73 44.72 12.20
N THR A 895 -20.50 46.04 12.21
CA THR A 895 -19.54 46.72 11.32
C THR A 895 -18.13 46.13 11.46
N ALA A 896 -17.63 46.00 12.69
CA ALA A 896 -16.31 45.44 12.93
C ALA A 896 -16.22 43.95 12.57
N THR A 897 -17.29 43.18 12.82
CA THR A 897 -17.32 41.74 12.55
C THR A 897 -17.34 41.43 11.06
N VAL A 898 -18.02 42.23 10.24
CA VAL A 898 -17.94 42.11 8.77
C VAL A 898 -16.50 42.33 8.28
N VAL A 899 -15.82 43.37 8.76
CA VAL A 899 -14.42 43.64 8.40
C VAL A 899 -13.48 42.50 8.84
N VAL A 900 -13.64 42.00 10.07
CA VAL A 900 -12.83 40.88 10.57
C VAL A 900 -13.15 39.57 9.82
N CYS A 901 -14.42 39.32 9.47
CA CYS A 901 -14.82 38.15 8.68
C CYS A 901 -14.26 38.17 7.25
N GLN A 902 -14.13 39.35 6.65
CA GLN A 902 -13.59 39.51 5.30
C GLN A 902 -12.05 39.46 5.26
N ALA A 903 -11.38 39.92 6.32
CA ALA A 903 -9.92 40.05 6.35
C ALA A 903 -9.18 38.86 7.01
N LEU A 904 -9.86 37.96 7.72
CA LEU A 904 -9.23 36.89 8.51
C LEU A 904 -9.46 35.51 7.88
N SER A 905 -8.44 34.95 7.23
CA SER A 905 -8.57 33.75 6.38
C SER A 905 -8.96 32.46 7.14
N GLY A 906 -8.66 32.39 8.44
CA GLY A 906 -8.88 31.18 9.24
C GLY A 906 -10.19 31.18 10.03
N ALA A 907 -11.17 30.37 9.61
CA ALA A 907 -12.45 30.21 10.31
C ALA A 907 -12.30 29.80 11.80
N ARG A 908 -11.24 29.05 12.16
CA ARG A 908 -10.87 28.72 13.55
C ARG A 908 -10.57 29.96 14.39
N TYR A 909 -9.97 30.98 13.79
CA TYR A 909 -9.58 32.23 14.44
C TYR A 909 -10.75 33.22 14.48
N PHE A 910 -11.55 33.30 13.41
CA PHE A 910 -12.82 34.04 13.43
C PHE A 910 -13.73 33.54 14.55
N ARG A 911 -13.88 32.21 14.69
CA ARG A 911 -14.63 31.62 15.82
C ARG A 911 -14.03 31.97 17.18
N SER A 912 -12.71 31.87 17.34
CA SER A 912 -12.05 32.27 18.60
C SER A 912 -12.24 33.77 18.91
N TYR A 913 -12.28 34.63 17.89
CA TYR A 913 -12.64 36.04 18.00
C TYR A 913 -14.09 36.20 18.48
N CYS A 914 -15.07 35.54 17.85
CA CYS A 914 -16.47 35.58 18.29
C CYS A 914 -16.64 35.09 19.74
N ASP A 915 -16.06 33.93 20.09
CA ASP A 915 -16.10 33.34 21.43
C ASP A 915 -15.59 34.33 22.49
N LYS A 916 -14.42 34.95 22.24
CA LYS A 916 -13.77 35.92 23.14
C LYS A 916 -14.53 37.26 23.19
N LEU A 917 -15.01 37.76 22.05
CA LEU A 917 -15.72 39.04 21.94
C LEU A 917 -17.05 39.00 22.68
N ALA A 918 -17.87 37.96 22.46
CA ALA A 918 -19.17 37.85 23.09
C ALA A 918 -19.08 37.66 24.60
N ALA A 919 -18.11 36.86 25.08
CA ALA A 919 -17.81 36.75 26.50
C ALA A 919 -17.42 38.10 27.11
N ARG A 920 -16.63 38.91 26.38
CA ARG A 920 -16.13 40.19 26.88
C ARG A 920 -17.18 41.31 26.89
N ILE A 921 -17.98 41.43 25.83
CA ILE A 921 -19.10 42.39 25.79
C ILE A 921 -20.14 42.04 26.86
N ALA A 922 -20.49 40.77 27.03
CA ALA A 922 -21.42 40.36 28.08
C ALA A 922 -20.87 40.64 29.49
N ALA A 923 -19.56 40.48 29.71
CA ALA A 923 -18.90 40.87 30.95
C ALA A 923 -18.91 42.40 31.18
N ARG A 924 -18.59 43.21 30.16
CA ARG A 924 -18.64 44.69 30.26
C ARG A 924 -20.07 45.19 30.52
N PHE A 925 -21.08 44.64 29.86
CA PHE A 925 -22.50 44.97 30.08
C PHE A 925 -22.95 44.61 31.50
N THR A 926 -22.63 43.39 31.96
CA THR A 926 -22.90 42.98 33.34
C THR A 926 -22.21 43.91 34.34
N ALA A 927 -20.97 44.33 34.05
CA ALA A 927 -20.23 45.29 34.87
C ALA A 927 -20.81 46.72 34.85
N ALA A 928 -21.52 47.13 33.79
CA ALA A 928 -22.20 48.42 33.72
C ALA A 928 -23.52 48.41 34.53
N VAL A 929 -24.37 47.40 34.34
CA VAL A 929 -25.59 47.19 35.16
C VAL A 929 -25.24 47.06 36.65
N ALA A 930 -24.11 46.41 36.96
CA ALA A 930 -23.53 46.28 38.30
C ALA A 930 -23.12 47.62 38.96
N GLN A 931 -22.92 48.69 38.18
CA GLN A 931 -22.44 49.99 38.64
C GLN A 931 -23.56 51.02 38.86
N CYS A 932 -24.81 50.74 38.46
CA CYS A 932 -25.94 51.65 38.67
C CYS A 932 -26.10 52.05 40.16
N ALA A 933 -26.60 53.25 40.40
CA ALA A 933 -26.82 53.76 41.77
C ALA A 933 -28.13 53.21 42.36
N ARG A 934 -29.22 53.31 41.61
CA ARG A 934 -30.54 52.73 41.88
C ARG A 934 -31.25 52.46 40.55
N ILE A 935 -31.96 51.34 40.45
CA ILE A 935 -32.77 50.94 39.29
C ILE A 935 -34.24 50.90 39.77
N SER A 936 -35.16 51.49 39.00
CA SER A 936 -36.60 51.38 39.23
C SER A 936 -37.15 50.04 38.72
N GLU A 937 -38.33 49.61 39.16
CA GLU A 937 -38.95 48.37 38.65
C GLU A 937 -39.15 48.44 37.12
N VAL A 938 -39.67 49.57 36.61
CA VAL A 938 -39.79 49.88 35.17
C VAL A 938 -38.43 49.90 34.45
N GLY A 939 -37.38 50.44 35.09
CA GLY A 939 -36.01 50.42 34.55
C GLY A 939 -35.40 49.02 34.51
N ALA A 940 -35.77 48.15 35.46
CA ALA A 940 -35.35 46.75 35.47
C ALA A 940 -36.04 45.93 34.37
N GLU A 941 -37.29 46.24 34.03
CA GLU A 941 -37.98 45.68 32.86
C GLU A 941 -37.33 46.11 31.54
N GLN A 942 -37.06 47.41 31.37
CA GLN A 942 -36.38 47.93 30.17
C GLN A 942 -34.98 47.32 30.00
N LEU A 943 -34.17 47.25 31.07
CA LEU A 943 -32.86 46.59 31.02
C LEU A 943 -32.94 45.09 30.71
N LEU A 944 -34.06 44.43 31.01
CA LEU A 944 -34.27 43.01 30.67
C LEU A 944 -34.52 42.84 29.16
N LEU A 945 -35.27 43.76 28.55
CA LEU A 945 -35.45 43.83 27.10
C LEU A 945 -34.13 44.14 26.41
N ASP A 946 -33.38 45.13 26.90
CA ASP A 946 -32.05 45.49 26.38
C ASP A 946 -31.07 44.32 26.47
N ALA A 947 -31.06 43.57 27.58
CA ALA A 947 -30.22 42.39 27.74
C ALA A 947 -30.58 41.29 26.72
N GLN A 948 -31.87 41.05 26.47
CA GLN A 948 -32.34 40.08 25.48
C GLN A 948 -32.05 40.54 24.03
N ALA A 949 -32.13 41.85 23.75
CA ALA A 949 -31.74 42.44 22.47
C ALA A 949 -30.23 42.27 22.23
N LEU A 950 -29.38 42.64 23.20
CA LEU A 950 -27.93 42.44 23.15
C LEU A 950 -27.55 40.96 22.96
N LYS A 951 -28.25 40.04 23.64
CA LYS A 951 -28.11 38.59 23.46
C LYS A 951 -28.43 38.14 22.04
N SER A 952 -29.42 38.75 21.37
CA SER A 952 -29.75 38.46 19.96
C SER A 952 -28.70 38.96 18.97
N VAL A 953 -28.00 40.07 19.28
CA VAL A 953 -26.82 40.53 18.54
C VAL A 953 -25.69 39.54 18.72
N LEU A 954 -25.33 39.22 19.97
CA LEU A 954 -24.22 38.32 20.27
C LEU A 954 -24.44 36.88 19.76
N ILE A 955 -25.68 36.38 19.68
CA ILE A 955 -25.97 35.07 19.07
C ILE A 955 -25.75 35.07 17.55
N ARG A 956 -25.99 36.19 16.86
CA ARG A 956 -25.86 36.30 15.39
C ARG A 956 -24.41 36.50 14.91
N LEU A 957 -23.51 36.98 15.77
CA LEU A 957 -22.08 37.22 15.47
C LEU A 957 -21.39 36.19 14.54
N PRO A 958 -21.46 34.86 14.78
CA PRO A 958 -20.78 33.87 13.94
C PRO A 958 -21.49 33.61 12.60
N THR A 959 -22.71 34.12 12.43
CA THR A 959 -23.55 33.98 11.24
C THR A 959 -23.62 35.27 10.40
N THR A 960 -22.97 36.35 10.84
CA THR A 960 -22.81 37.61 10.07
C THR A 960 -21.72 37.47 8.99
N THR A 961 -21.67 36.33 8.32
CA THR A 961 -20.84 36.07 7.13
C THR A 961 -21.45 36.73 5.90
N ASN A 962 -20.64 37.03 4.88
CA ASN A 962 -21.08 37.73 3.67
C ASN A 962 -22.35 37.12 3.04
N SER A 963 -23.26 37.99 2.60
CA SER A 963 -24.51 37.66 1.91
C SER A 963 -24.29 36.79 0.66
N GLN A 964 -25.34 36.04 0.27
CA GLN A 964 -25.48 35.19 -0.93
C GLN A 964 -25.25 33.67 -0.76
N THR A 965 -25.62 33.07 0.38
CA THR A 965 -26.28 31.74 0.32
C THR A 965 -27.21 31.51 1.52
N ASP A 966 -28.52 31.40 1.26
CA ASP A 966 -29.52 31.11 2.30
C ASP A 966 -29.51 29.63 2.71
N GLN A 967 -28.78 29.30 3.78
CA GLN A 967 -29.12 28.18 4.66
C GLN A 967 -28.94 28.58 6.13
N GLN A 968 -29.89 28.16 6.97
CA GLN A 968 -29.97 28.54 8.39
C GLN A 968 -28.92 27.81 9.24
N GLN A 969 -27.63 28.17 9.12
CA GLN A 969 -26.58 27.62 9.96
C GLN A 969 -26.69 28.13 11.41
N GLN A 970 -27.39 27.35 12.23
CA GLN A 970 -27.63 27.68 13.62
C GLN A 970 -26.31 27.64 14.42
N PRO A 971 -26.00 28.66 15.25
CA PRO A 971 -24.71 28.74 15.94
C PRO A 971 -24.49 27.58 16.90
N SER A 972 -23.25 27.08 16.94
CA SER A 972 -22.83 25.92 17.73
C SER A 972 -23.28 26.02 19.19
N ALA A 973 -23.85 24.94 19.74
CA ALA A 973 -24.40 24.92 21.10
C ALA A 973 -23.41 25.37 22.20
N ALA A 974 -22.10 25.15 22.00
CA ALA A 974 -21.06 25.67 22.89
C ALA A 974 -21.01 27.20 22.90
N TYR A 975 -21.10 27.85 21.74
CA TYR A 975 -21.14 29.31 21.63
C TYR A 975 -22.44 29.89 22.20
N ALA A 976 -23.58 29.31 21.84
CA ALA A 976 -24.88 29.70 22.38
C ALA A 976 -24.89 29.63 23.92
N ARG A 977 -24.20 28.63 24.51
CA ARG A 977 -24.01 28.50 25.97
C ARG A 977 -23.11 29.60 26.55
N ILE A 978 -22.04 30.02 25.85
CA ILE A 978 -21.20 31.16 26.28
C ILE A 978 -22.03 32.44 26.33
N VAL A 979 -22.77 32.76 25.27
CA VAL A 979 -23.61 33.97 25.23
C VAL A 979 -24.71 33.93 26.31
N ALA A 980 -25.39 32.78 26.45
CA ALA A 980 -26.43 32.60 27.46
C ALA A 980 -25.90 32.69 28.90
N GLN A 981 -24.73 32.13 29.21
CA GLN A 981 -24.13 32.18 30.55
C GLN A 981 -23.52 33.57 30.86
N GLY A 982 -23.07 34.30 29.83
CA GLY A 982 -22.63 35.69 29.97
C GLY A 982 -23.78 36.64 30.31
N VAL A 983 -24.78 36.73 29.42
CA VAL A 983 -25.93 37.65 29.59
C VAL A 983 -26.86 37.20 30.73
N GLY A 984 -27.00 35.90 30.97
CA GLY A 984 -27.86 35.33 32.01
C GLY A 984 -27.54 35.81 33.44
N ARG A 985 -26.31 36.30 33.69
CA ARG A 985 -25.93 36.93 34.97
C ARG A 985 -26.62 38.27 35.17
N ALA A 986 -26.60 39.13 34.15
CA ALA A 986 -27.33 40.40 34.15
C ALA A 986 -28.85 40.15 34.24
N GLU A 987 -29.38 39.19 33.47
CA GLU A 987 -30.80 38.79 33.59
C GLU A 987 -31.16 38.37 35.02
N SER A 988 -30.35 37.56 35.69
CA SER A 988 -30.65 37.05 37.04
C SER A 988 -30.59 38.14 38.10
N LEU A 989 -29.68 39.11 37.97
CA LEU A 989 -29.67 40.32 38.80
C LEU A 989 -30.98 41.11 38.62
N LEU A 990 -31.34 41.44 37.38
CA LEU A 990 -32.54 42.24 37.05
C LEU A 990 -33.83 41.54 37.49
N LYS A 991 -33.94 40.23 37.24
CA LYS A 991 -35.05 39.36 37.69
C LYS A 991 -35.17 39.22 39.22
N THR A 992 -34.17 39.66 39.98
CA THR A 992 -34.21 39.76 41.45
C THR A 992 -34.56 41.18 41.91
N VAL A 993 -34.05 42.22 41.22
CA VAL A 993 -34.38 43.62 41.50
C VAL A 993 -35.87 43.92 41.25
N LEU A 994 -36.48 43.27 40.25
CA LEU A 994 -37.88 43.44 39.82
C LEU A 994 -38.96 43.01 40.85
N VAL A 995 -38.63 42.17 41.83
CA VAL A 995 -39.56 41.85 42.93
C VAL A 995 -39.64 43.06 43.88
N PRO A 996 -40.76 43.39 44.54
CA PRO A 996 -40.80 44.44 45.58
C PRO A 996 -39.80 44.22 46.74
N SER A 997 -39.49 45.27 47.51
CA SER A 997 -38.60 45.17 48.70
C SER A 997 -39.30 44.65 49.95
N GLU A 998 -40.63 44.74 50.00
CA GLU A 998 -41.48 44.30 51.10
C GLU A 998 -42.58 43.38 50.55
N PRO A 999 -42.88 42.23 51.18
CA PRO A 999 -42.20 41.66 52.35
C PRO A 999 -40.79 41.12 52.03
N ALA A 1000 -39.91 41.17 53.01
CA ALA A 1000 -38.49 40.83 52.84
C ALA A 1000 -38.24 39.35 52.51
N GLU A 1001 -39.13 38.44 52.90
CA GLU A 1001 -39.04 37.01 52.53
C GLU A 1001 -39.07 36.81 51.01
N ALA A 1002 -40.02 37.43 50.30
CA ALA A 1002 -40.23 37.22 48.87
C ALA A 1002 -39.00 37.62 48.01
N LEU A 1003 -38.28 38.67 48.43
CA LEU A 1003 -37.02 39.07 47.81
C LEU A 1003 -35.90 38.05 48.05
N ILE A 1004 -35.83 37.50 49.26
CA ILE A 1004 -34.80 36.51 49.63
C ILE A 1004 -35.05 35.18 48.94
N ASP A 1005 -36.29 34.69 48.92
CA ASP A 1005 -36.64 33.43 48.25
C ASP A 1005 -36.42 33.52 46.73
N ARG A 1006 -36.74 34.66 46.10
CA ARG A 1006 -36.42 34.87 44.68
C ARG A 1006 -34.92 34.95 44.40
N PHE A 1007 -34.13 35.58 45.30
CA PHE A 1007 -32.68 35.59 45.19
C PHE A 1007 -32.09 34.19 45.33
N LEU A 1008 -32.54 33.39 46.30
CA LEU A 1008 -32.08 32.01 46.51
C LEU A 1008 -32.42 31.10 45.32
N LEU A 1009 -33.58 31.30 44.68
CA LEU A 1009 -33.97 30.57 43.46
C LEU A 1009 -33.05 30.87 42.26
N LEU A 1010 -32.54 32.10 42.14
CA LEU A 1010 -31.70 32.54 41.02
C LEU A 1010 -30.19 32.42 41.31
N PHE A 1011 -29.79 32.39 42.59
CA PHE A 1011 -28.42 32.28 43.06
C PHE A 1011 -28.31 31.27 44.22
N PRO A 1012 -28.33 29.94 43.94
CA PRO A 1012 -28.42 28.89 44.97
C PRO A 1012 -27.27 28.89 46.00
N GLU A 1013 -26.09 29.40 45.64
CA GLU A 1013 -24.93 29.52 46.54
C GLU A 1013 -25.02 30.71 47.51
N ALA A 1014 -26.07 31.53 47.41
CA ALA A 1014 -26.33 32.73 48.21
C ALA A 1014 -25.12 33.70 48.39
N PRO A 1015 -24.36 34.05 47.33
CA PRO A 1015 -23.14 34.84 47.44
C PRO A 1015 -23.40 36.25 48.00
N ARG A 1016 -22.82 36.53 49.18
CA ARG A 1016 -23.13 37.71 50.00
C ARG A 1016 -22.90 39.05 49.30
N GLU A 1017 -21.85 39.15 48.48
CA GLU A 1017 -21.53 40.39 47.75
C GLU A 1017 -22.53 40.66 46.61
N VAL A 1018 -23.03 39.60 45.95
CA VAL A 1018 -24.09 39.73 44.95
C VAL A 1018 -25.41 40.15 45.60
N PHE A 1019 -25.73 39.63 46.79
CA PHE A 1019 -26.92 40.07 47.52
C PHE A 1019 -26.82 41.53 47.99
N ARG A 1020 -25.65 41.96 48.51
CA ARG A 1020 -25.36 43.38 48.80
C ARG A 1020 -25.54 44.25 47.56
N GLN A 1021 -25.09 43.77 46.40
CA GLN A 1021 -25.24 44.47 45.13
C GLN A 1021 -26.71 44.59 44.72
N VAL A 1022 -27.52 43.53 44.84
CA VAL A 1022 -28.98 43.60 44.61
C VAL A 1022 -29.65 44.60 45.57
N LEU A 1023 -29.32 44.59 46.86
CA LEU A 1023 -29.84 45.55 47.85
C LEU A 1023 -29.46 46.99 47.51
N ARG A 1024 -28.22 47.24 47.07
CA ARG A 1024 -27.78 48.56 46.56
C ARG A 1024 -28.58 48.97 45.33
N LEU A 1025 -28.64 48.12 44.29
CA LEU A 1025 -29.32 48.42 43.02
C LEU A 1025 -30.80 48.76 43.23
N LYS A 1026 -31.43 48.19 44.27
CA LYS A 1026 -32.82 48.48 44.67
C LYS A 1026 -32.98 49.79 45.45
N GLY A 1027 -31.89 50.32 46.01
CA GLY A 1027 -31.88 51.53 46.85
C GLY A 1027 -32.18 51.29 48.33
N VAL A 1028 -31.97 50.06 48.85
CA VAL A 1028 -32.13 49.78 50.29
C VAL A 1028 -31.04 50.51 51.07
N ALA A 1029 -31.44 51.32 52.05
CA ALA A 1029 -30.51 52.16 52.82
C ALA A 1029 -29.47 51.31 53.57
N ALA A 1030 -28.24 51.83 53.67
CA ALA A 1030 -27.10 51.09 54.21
C ALA A 1030 -27.28 50.63 55.68
N ALA A 1031 -28.16 51.29 56.43
CA ALA A 1031 -28.54 50.90 57.79
C ALA A 1031 -29.34 49.58 57.84
N ASP A 1032 -30.18 49.32 56.84
CA ASP A 1032 -31.14 48.20 56.84
C ASP A 1032 -30.59 46.94 56.16
N GLN A 1033 -29.63 47.10 55.24
CA GLN A 1033 -28.91 46.00 54.59
C GLN A 1033 -28.42 44.89 55.54
N PRO A 1034 -27.82 45.16 56.72
CA PRO A 1034 -27.45 44.10 57.66
C PRO A 1034 -28.63 43.28 58.21
N ALA A 1035 -29.85 43.83 58.26
CA ALA A 1035 -31.04 43.07 58.65
C ALA A 1035 -31.48 42.09 57.55
N PHE A 1036 -31.52 42.54 56.29
CA PHE A 1036 -31.76 41.67 55.13
C PHE A 1036 -30.70 40.56 55.02
N ILE A 1037 -29.42 40.87 55.22
CA ILE A 1037 -28.32 39.88 55.20
C ILE A 1037 -28.46 38.87 56.34
N ARG A 1038 -28.96 39.27 57.52
CA ARG A 1038 -29.27 38.34 58.63
C ARG A 1038 -30.45 37.41 58.28
N LYS A 1039 -31.55 37.93 57.72
CA LYS A 1039 -32.67 37.09 57.24
C LYS A 1039 -32.23 36.11 56.15
N LEU A 1040 -31.41 36.54 55.18
CA LEU A 1040 -30.83 35.65 54.17
C LEU A 1040 -30.02 34.52 54.81
N GLN A 1041 -29.19 34.83 55.81
CA GLN A 1041 -28.42 33.81 56.53
C GLN A 1041 -29.26 32.87 57.42
N GLN A 1042 -30.48 33.26 57.80
CA GLN A 1042 -31.43 32.40 58.48
C GLN A 1042 -32.15 31.49 57.48
N LEU A 1043 -32.70 32.06 56.41
CA LEU A 1043 -33.47 31.33 55.39
C LEU A 1043 -32.61 30.36 54.57
N ALA A 1044 -31.37 30.72 54.21
CA ALA A 1044 -30.42 29.81 53.57
C ALA A 1044 -30.04 28.64 54.49
N LYS A 1045 -30.01 28.83 55.82
CA LYS A 1045 -29.75 27.75 56.79
C LYS A 1045 -30.97 26.85 57.01
N SER A 1046 -32.20 27.39 56.96
CA SER A 1046 -33.39 26.54 57.02
C SER A 1046 -33.56 25.71 55.75
N GLN A 1047 -33.34 26.29 54.57
CA GLN A 1047 -33.38 25.55 53.30
C GLN A 1047 -32.27 24.49 53.17
N ALA A 1048 -31.14 24.65 53.88
CA ALA A 1048 -30.08 23.64 53.96
C ALA A 1048 -30.42 22.46 54.91
N ASN A 1049 -31.41 22.59 55.79
CA ASN A 1049 -31.73 21.61 56.83
C ASN A 1049 -32.96 20.72 56.51
N THR A 1050 -33.68 20.96 55.41
CA THR A 1050 -34.76 20.09 54.91
C THR A 1050 -34.26 19.17 53.79
N PRO A 1051 -34.15 17.83 54.03
CA PRO A 1051 -33.63 16.91 53.02
C PRO A 1051 -34.69 16.51 51.95
N ASP A 1052 -35.96 16.39 52.32
CA ASP A 1052 -37.05 15.99 51.42
C ASP A 1052 -37.67 17.19 50.69
N LEU A 1053 -37.29 17.38 49.41
CA LEU A 1053 -38.20 17.73 48.28
C LEU A 1053 -37.50 17.88 46.90
N ARG A 1054 -36.22 17.52 46.76
CA ARG A 1054 -35.41 17.88 45.56
C ARG A 1054 -35.78 17.18 44.24
N ASP A 1055 -36.56 16.09 44.27
CA ASP A 1055 -36.85 15.25 43.10
C ASP A 1055 -38.22 15.48 42.43
N ALA A 1056 -38.90 16.59 42.74
CA ALA A 1056 -40.15 16.97 42.09
C ALA A 1056 -39.91 17.50 40.65
N LYS A 1057 -39.95 16.62 39.65
CA LYS A 1057 -39.85 16.99 38.21
C LYS A 1057 -40.86 18.05 37.79
N LEU A 1058 -40.36 19.17 37.26
CA LEU A 1058 -41.09 20.04 36.32
C LEU A 1058 -40.69 19.72 34.86
N PRO A 1059 -41.52 20.05 33.85
CA PRO A 1059 -41.23 19.74 32.45
C PRO A 1059 -39.96 20.42 31.92
N ALA A 1060 -39.24 19.74 31.03
CA ALA A 1060 -37.89 20.11 30.58
C ALA A 1060 -37.84 21.23 29.51
N HIS A 1061 -38.55 22.34 29.73
CA HIS A 1061 -38.37 23.60 29.00
C HIS A 1061 -38.24 24.75 30.01
N MET A 1062 -37.24 25.61 29.81
CA MET A 1062 -36.77 26.65 30.74
C MET A 1062 -36.07 26.13 32.02
N VAL A 1063 -34.79 25.77 31.91
CA VAL A 1063 -33.67 26.27 32.76
C VAL A 1063 -32.35 25.72 32.18
N SER A 1064 -31.41 26.62 31.87
CA SER A 1064 -30.04 26.26 31.49
C SER A 1064 -29.13 27.46 31.76
N GLY A 1065 -28.32 27.40 32.83
CA GLY A 1065 -27.50 28.54 33.24
C GLY A 1065 -27.06 28.54 34.70
N ALA A 1066 -26.33 27.53 35.15
CA ALA A 1066 -25.54 27.65 36.39
C ALA A 1066 -24.33 28.58 36.13
N PRO A 1067 -24.06 29.60 36.97
CA PRO A 1067 -22.93 30.50 36.78
C PRO A 1067 -21.64 29.90 37.38
N ALA A 1068 -20.60 29.71 36.57
CA ALA A 1068 -19.27 29.38 37.06
C ALA A 1068 -18.31 30.57 36.84
N SER A 1069 -17.85 31.21 37.92
CA SER A 1069 -16.56 31.93 37.98
C SER A 1069 -16.38 32.65 39.32
N ALA A 1070 -15.19 32.54 39.90
CA ALA A 1070 -14.59 33.59 40.71
C ALA A 1070 -13.21 33.91 40.13
N PRO A 1071 -12.86 35.20 39.93
CA PRO A 1071 -11.45 35.57 39.91
C PRO A 1071 -11.12 36.88 40.66
N LEU A 1072 -9.93 36.88 41.28
CA LEU A 1072 -9.03 38.01 41.48
C LEU A 1072 -9.57 39.28 42.18
N ALA A 1073 -9.25 39.41 43.47
CA ALA A 1073 -8.88 40.69 44.05
C ALA A 1073 -7.36 40.90 43.88
N ARG A 1074 -6.93 42.14 43.60
CA ARG A 1074 -5.56 42.50 43.19
C ARG A 1074 -5.05 43.63 44.09
N GLN A 1075 -3.88 43.47 44.72
CA GLN A 1075 -3.31 44.54 45.55
C GLN A 1075 -1.86 44.84 45.16
N ARG A 1076 -1.58 46.13 44.93
CA ARG A 1076 -0.31 46.68 44.47
C ARG A 1076 0.49 47.15 45.68
N SER A 1077 1.68 46.59 45.90
CA SER A 1077 2.50 46.97 47.06
C SER A 1077 3.06 48.40 46.95
N ARG A 1078 3.41 48.97 48.11
CA ARG A 1078 3.96 50.33 48.29
C ARG A 1078 5.45 50.22 48.67
N MET A 1079 6.27 51.18 48.25
CA MET A 1079 7.72 51.16 48.52
C MET A 1079 8.07 51.22 50.02
N GLY A 1080 9.18 50.57 50.39
CA GLY A 1080 9.88 50.63 51.69
C GLY A 1080 11.13 49.74 51.63
N GLU A 1081 12.28 50.27 52.06
CA GLU A 1081 13.62 49.74 51.72
C GLU A 1081 14.18 48.62 52.61
N HIS A 1082 15.25 47.97 52.09
CA HIS A 1082 16.24 47.10 52.77
C HIS A 1082 15.76 45.71 53.26
N THR A 1083 16.55 44.61 53.18
CA THR A 1083 17.96 44.44 52.77
C THR A 1083 18.27 43.03 52.23
N ARG A 1084 19.18 42.93 51.24
CA ARG A 1084 20.00 41.76 50.79
C ARG A 1084 19.31 40.41 50.43
N GLY A 1085 19.76 39.80 49.32
CA GLY A 1085 19.28 38.50 48.82
C GLY A 1085 20.06 37.28 49.38
N GLY A 1086 20.00 36.09 48.77
CA GLY A 1086 19.19 35.67 47.61
C GLY A 1086 19.77 34.43 46.87
N SER A 1087 18.90 33.73 46.11
CA SER A 1087 19.22 32.63 45.17
C SER A 1087 19.71 31.28 45.78
N SER A 1088 19.55 30.09 45.17
CA SER A 1088 18.48 29.45 44.37
C SER A 1088 18.81 27.96 44.22
N THR A 1089 17.84 27.04 44.22
CA THR A 1089 17.95 25.68 43.59
C THR A 1089 16.57 25.01 43.49
N SER A 1090 16.44 23.98 42.65
CA SER A 1090 15.14 23.41 42.21
C SER A 1090 15.10 21.87 42.20
N MET A 1091 13.89 21.31 42.36
CA MET A 1091 13.39 19.99 41.93
C MET A 1091 11.85 20.01 42.16
N VAL A 1092 10.88 19.60 41.31
CA VAL A 1092 10.70 18.59 40.23
C VAL A 1092 9.85 17.38 40.69
N PHE A 1093 8.99 16.89 39.77
CA PHE A 1093 8.13 15.67 39.76
C PHE A 1093 6.72 15.62 40.42
N GLY A 1094 5.76 15.10 39.63
CA GLY A 1094 4.80 14.06 40.08
C GLY A 1094 3.30 14.39 40.16
N PRO A 1095 2.44 13.85 39.26
CA PRO A 1095 0.99 13.79 39.44
C PRO A 1095 0.48 12.38 39.84
N THR A 1096 -0.64 12.30 40.57
CA THR A 1096 -1.37 11.04 40.86
C THR A 1096 -2.87 11.29 41.02
N GLU A 1097 -3.71 10.51 40.33
CA GLU A 1097 -5.17 10.43 40.55
C GLU A 1097 -5.57 9.06 41.12
N SER A 1098 -6.67 9.02 41.90
CA SER A 1098 -7.33 7.79 42.38
C SER A 1098 -8.78 8.16 42.86
N PRO A 1099 -9.71 7.22 43.12
CA PRO A 1099 -10.86 7.04 42.22
C PRO A 1099 -12.25 7.04 42.91
N ILE A 1100 -13.30 6.67 42.16
CA ILE A 1100 -14.70 6.52 42.62
C ILE A 1100 -15.16 5.04 42.41
N PRO A 1101 -15.95 4.41 43.31
CA PRO A 1101 -16.10 2.95 43.40
C PRO A 1101 -17.38 2.30 42.81
N ASP A 1102 -17.43 0.97 42.90
CA ASP A 1102 -18.41 0.01 42.35
C ASP A 1102 -19.77 -0.12 43.09
N ILE A 1103 -20.74 -0.83 42.46
CA ILE A 1103 -21.69 -1.74 43.15
C ILE A 1103 -21.98 -3.03 42.34
N SER A 1104 -21.44 -4.17 42.80
CA SER A 1104 -21.98 -5.56 42.71
C SER A 1104 -22.24 -6.21 41.32
N ALA A 1105 -22.27 -7.53 41.12
CA ALA A 1105 -22.12 -8.75 41.96
C ALA A 1105 -21.92 -9.96 40.99
N ALA A 1106 -21.59 -11.20 41.36
CA ALA A 1106 -21.06 -11.89 42.55
C ALA A 1106 -20.65 -13.33 42.10
N GLY A 1107 -19.92 -14.17 42.83
CA GLY A 1107 -19.28 -14.05 44.15
C GLY A 1107 -18.76 -15.42 44.65
N ASN A 1108 -18.25 -15.46 45.89
CA ASN A 1108 -17.81 -16.65 46.67
C ASN A 1108 -16.55 -17.43 46.19
N SER A 1109 -15.68 -17.94 47.07
CA SER A 1109 -15.49 -17.71 48.52
C SER A 1109 -14.21 -18.39 49.08
N ILE A 1110 -13.68 -17.88 50.21
CA ILE A 1110 -12.81 -18.59 51.21
C ILE A 1110 -11.38 -18.94 50.72
N SER A 1111 -10.32 -18.21 51.11
CA SER A 1111 -9.57 -18.19 52.41
C SER A 1111 -8.55 -19.34 52.53
N GLY A 1112 -7.31 -19.21 53.04
CA GLY A 1112 -6.49 -18.11 53.60
C GLY A 1112 -5.03 -18.63 53.70
N SER A 1113 -4.01 -18.04 54.35
CA SER A 1113 -3.78 -16.83 55.16
C SER A 1113 -2.24 -16.63 55.30
N MET A 1114 -1.75 -15.40 55.55
CA MET A 1114 -0.40 -14.98 56.07
C MET A 1114 0.90 -15.73 55.63
N GLY A 1115 2.04 -15.08 55.32
CA GLY A 1115 2.41 -13.66 55.30
C GLY A 1115 3.84 -13.40 55.87
N ARG A 1116 4.55 -12.38 55.33
CA ARG A 1116 5.90 -11.86 55.71
C ARG A 1116 7.15 -12.70 55.32
N MET A 1117 8.38 -12.16 55.23
CA MET A 1117 8.95 -10.81 54.89
C MET A 1117 10.51 -10.85 54.95
N SER A 1118 11.23 -9.87 54.35
CA SER A 1118 12.69 -9.56 54.52
C SER A 1118 13.73 -10.55 53.96
N LEU A 1119 14.96 -10.18 53.59
CA LEU A 1119 15.58 -8.93 53.04
C LEU A 1119 16.96 -9.34 52.42
N GLY A 1120 17.68 -8.44 51.71
CA GLY A 1120 18.96 -8.74 50.99
C GLY A 1120 20.24 -8.74 51.86
N PRO A 1121 21.46 -8.33 51.37
CA PRO A 1121 21.78 -7.77 50.03
C PRO A 1121 23.24 -7.99 49.46
N HIS A 1122 23.57 -7.30 48.34
CA HIS A 1122 24.87 -6.64 47.97
C HIS A 1122 26.05 -7.28 47.16
N HIS A 1123 26.68 -6.41 46.34
CA HIS A 1123 28.07 -6.31 45.76
C HIS A 1123 28.54 -7.02 44.45
N ASP A 1124 28.70 -6.19 43.39
CA ASP A 1124 29.91 -5.80 42.60
C ASP A 1124 30.66 -6.70 41.56
N ALA A 1125 30.54 -6.25 40.29
CA ALA A 1125 31.58 -5.63 39.40
C ALA A 1125 32.67 -6.41 38.59
N LEU A 1126 32.75 -6.04 37.30
CA LEU A 1126 33.93 -5.80 36.40
C LEU A 1126 35.02 -6.88 36.15
N GLY A 1127 34.95 -7.56 34.98
CA GLY A 1127 35.62 -7.09 33.73
C GLY A 1127 37.10 -7.44 33.37
N ILE A 1128 37.28 -7.92 32.12
CA ILE A 1128 38.36 -7.57 31.13
C ILE A 1128 39.64 -8.47 30.99
N THR A 1129 40.00 -8.76 29.71
CA THR A 1129 41.30 -9.20 29.08
C THR A 1129 41.92 -10.62 29.20
N ARG A 1130 41.93 -11.33 28.04
CA ARG A 1130 43.09 -11.74 27.16
C ARG A 1130 44.32 -12.57 27.67
N HIS A 1131 44.57 -13.63 26.87
CA HIS A 1131 45.86 -14.13 26.31
C HIS A 1131 46.87 -15.02 27.12
N ALA A 1132 47.24 -16.15 26.47
CA ALA A 1132 48.62 -16.57 26.08
C ALA A 1132 49.28 -17.86 26.66
N ILE A 1133 49.48 -18.83 25.74
CA ILE A 1133 50.76 -19.50 25.38
C ILE A 1133 51.28 -20.73 26.18
N ASN A 1134 51.77 -21.72 25.41
CA ASN A 1134 52.65 -22.88 25.73
C ASN A 1134 52.13 -24.03 26.65
N GLU A 1135 52.55 -25.31 26.49
CA GLU A 1135 53.27 -25.98 25.38
C GLU A 1135 53.00 -27.51 25.31
N THR A 1136 53.70 -28.18 24.37
CA THR A 1136 53.58 -29.59 23.94
C THR A 1136 53.80 -30.69 24.99
N ILE A 1137 53.20 -31.87 24.75
CA ILE A 1137 53.78 -33.22 24.96
C ILE A 1137 53.04 -34.24 24.05
N ASN A 1138 53.71 -35.33 23.68
CA ASN A 1138 53.26 -36.35 22.70
C ASN A 1138 53.00 -37.72 23.36
N THR A 1139 52.50 -38.70 22.56
CA THR A 1139 52.40 -40.17 22.84
C THR A 1139 51.30 -40.62 23.83
N GLU A 1140 50.63 -41.79 23.71
CA GLU A 1140 50.50 -42.76 22.59
C GLU A 1140 49.26 -43.70 22.75
N GLN A 1141 48.93 -44.43 21.67
CA GLN A 1141 48.36 -45.81 21.61
C GLN A 1141 46.93 -46.20 22.11
N THR A 1142 46.02 -46.31 21.12
CA THR A 1142 45.24 -47.53 20.73
C THR A 1142 44.01 -48.09 21.49
N SER A 1143 43.20 -48.82 20.69
CA SER A 1143 42.02 -49.66 20.96
C SER A 1143 40.71 -48.92 21.28
N ASP A 1144 39.62 -49.02 20.50
CA ASP A 1144 38.94 -50.13 19.79
C ASP A 1144 38.16 -51.12 20.67
N THR A 1145 36.83 -51.10 20.53
CA THR A 1145 36.08 -52.29 20.07
C THR A 1145 34.80 -51.86 19.35
N ALA A 1146 34.58 -52.37 18.13
CA ALA A 1146 33.31 -52.33 17.42
C ALA A 1146 33.02 -53.70 16.80
N SER A 1147 31.75 -54.11 16.70
CA SER A 1147 31.38 -55.42 16.13
C SER A 1147 29.93 -55.47 15.65
N THR A 1148 29.57 -56.09 14.52
CA THR A 1148 30.32 -56.54 13.31
C THR A 1148 29.30 -57.04 12.27
N LEU A 1149 29.72 -57.14 10.99
CA LEU A 1149 29.31 -58.11 9.92
C LEU A 1149 28.80 -57.46 8.62
N PRO A 1150 28.99 -58.07 7.43
CA PRO A 1150 30.01 -59.07 7.04
C PRO A 1150 30.85 -58.64 5.81
N LEU A 1151 32.03 -59.24 5.63
CA LEU A 1151 33.05 -58.84 4.64
C LEU A 1151 33.08 -59.63 3.31
N SER A 1152 32.23 -60.64 3.14
CA SER A 1152 32.39 -61.68 2.10
C SER A 1152 32.23 -61.21 0.64
N THR A 1153 31.44 -60.17 0.39
CA THR A 1153 31.20 -59.64 -0.97
C THR A 1153 32.41 -58.85 -1.51
N ARG A 1154 33.21 -58.25 -0.61
CA ARG A 1154 34.26 -57.28 -0.97
C ARG A 1154 35.57 -57.94 -1.43
N SER A 1155 35.81 -59.21 -1.06
CA SER A 1155 36.97 -59.98 -1.53
C SER A 1155 36.77 -60.53 -2.95
N LYS A 1156 35.61 -61.13 -3.26
CA LYS A 1156 35.30 -61.71 -4.57
C LYS A 1156 35.38 -60.70 -5.73
N LEU A 1157 35.00 -59.45 -5.47
CA LEU A 1157 35.14 -58.36 -6.46
C LEU A 1157 36.61 -58.03 -6.76
N ASN A 1158 37.45 -58.00 -5.72
CA ASN A 1158 38.89 -57.71 -5.81
C ASN A 1158 39.66 -58.81 -6.53
N GLU A 1159 39.29 -60.07 -6.29
CA GLU A 1159 39.86 -61.26 -6.95
C GLU A 1159 39.62 -61.23 -8.47
N ASN A 1160 38.40 -60.89 -8.91
CA ASN A 1160 38.05 -60.78 -10.33
C ASN A 1160 38.71 -59.56 -11.01
N LEU A 1161 38.82 -58.42 -10.33
CA LEU A 1161 39.55 -57.25 -10.83
C LEU A 1161 41.03 -57.56 -11.08
N ARG A 1162 41.69 -58.32 -10.19
CA ARG A 1162 43.07 -58.77 -10.39
C ARG A 1162 43.23 -59.65 -11.64
N ARG A 1163 42.28 -60.56 -11.90
CA ARG A 1163 42.27 -61.44 -13.09
C ARG A 1163 42.03 -60.67 -14.39
N LEU A 1164 41.21 -59.62 -14.36
CA LEU A 1164 41.00 -58.75 -15.53
C LEU A 1164 42.29 -57.96 -15.87
N VAL A 1165 42.97 -57.43 -14.85
CA VAL A 1165 44.23 -56.68 -15.00
C VAL A 1165 45.40 -57.58 -15.42
N SER A 1166 45.44 -58.86 -15.02
CA SER A 1166 46.46 -59.79 -15.53
C SER A 1166 46.28 -60.13 -17.01
N ASN A 1167 45.04 -60.16 -17.50
CA ASN A 1167 44.74 -60.51 -18.88
C ASN A 1167 45.01 -59.36 -19.84
N MET A 1168 44.64 -58.11 -19.49
CA MET A 1168 45.01 -56.91 -20.26
C MET A 1168 46.51 -56.53 -20.19
N ARG A 1169 47.36 -57.43 -19.67
CA ARG A 1169 48.82 -57.33 -19.68
C ARG A 1169 49.51 -58.41 -20.51
N ARG A 1170 48.72 -59.17 -21.30
CA ARG A 1170 49.16 -60.24 -22.21
C ARG A 1170 48.55 -60.14 -23.62
N SER A 1171 47.97 -58.98 -23.94
CA SER A 1171 47.57 -58.52 -25.28
C SER A 1171 48.19 -57.14 -25.50
#